data_AF-A0A660UTB5-F1
#
_entry.id   AF-A0A660UTB5-F1
#
_cell.length_a   1.000
_cell.length_b   1.000
_cell.length_c   1.000
_cell.angle_alpha   90.00
_cell.angle_beta   90.00
_cell.angle_gamma   90.00
#
_symmetry.space_group_name_H-M   'P 1'
#
loop_
_entity.id
_entity.type
_entity.pdbx_description
1 polymer ?
#
loop_
_entity_poly.entity_id
_entity_poly.type
_entity_poly.pdbx_seq_one_letter_code
_entity_poly.pdbx_strand_id
1 'polypeptide(L)'
;VLIEGNIFLGAGVGPRGNGREKAEIPFNWGDGVSCAAENTTIRNNLIIDPTDVGIVFYGAPGSVAEDNVISCISRESLGGINMVDGFLYPLEDGEKRFSYQGTTVRNNYIDSFGARIHISIPMGPGVWVPRTKDRTLVGATVHDNTIAGNAAGYGLVVNGVDKFSVYGNKSIASYSGVGDGLRPKYTNYPDEPGPFLFNPDRVTNSDLQKEFAPSKRHLLHLLRCNHGKTNELGYRIYKYGNFEVRAVINAAYLEMLGREPSQKEMEDNIAWLQTDLVSADQLRRKLIAGDEFKKKFGNVAPDDLHPYRIKLWMEMLDGIRKEYLKDNGKMPDAKTMYHTALSRLDRREIQRVDSSTLDKKLMCGYQGWYRCAGDGTNLAWVHYRGFDLNFYDGDCGIEFWPDMSEMDQDEHYLPHKFFHSDGSRAYVYSNANPKSTIRHFKWMHDYGIDGVFVQRFAMEVTIDWDEEAVFSRIGYNHVLDLCRQGANKYGRTYAVMYDLTDMPAGYVDNLINDWKYLVKIMKITKNPDDKAYQHHKGKPVVGIWGVGYHRGYTRGDCEKFIDFLKNDPIYGGCTVMLGVPFEWRSRGGDYLEVYKKADIISPWSVGRLKNINDAKNYAATRVVEDIKWCKENSLEFMPVSFPGFGWGNLKGKKSFISREDGRFLWAQHYSLIKNGANMIYQAMFDELDESTQIYKVTDNPPVGKSKFDTYEGLPSDHYLWQVGEASRMLRGEMPLTDKVPPRKGYDAVNERIASGYEKD
;
A
#
# COMPACT_ATOMS: atom_id res chain seq x y z
N VAL A 1 -26.03 -16.52 26.54
CA VAL A 1 -24.74 -16.13 27.19
C VAL A 1 -24.20 -14.88 26.51
N LEU A 2 -23.47 -13.99 27.20
CA LEU A 2 -22.84 -12.80 26.58
C LEU A 2 -21.32 -12.83 26.79
N ILE A 3 -20.55 -12.72 25.71
CA ILE A 3 -19.09 -12.60 25.68
C ILE A 3 -18.74 -11.35 24.87
N GLU A 4 -18.40 -10.26 25.55
CA GLU A 4 -18.22 -8.95 24.91
C GLU A 4 -16.95 -8.23 25.36
N GLY A 5 -16.23 -7.61 24.40
CA GLY A 5 -15.16 -6.67 24.71
C GLY A 5 -13.89 -7.30 25.28
N ASN A 6 -13.66 -8.60 25.07
CA ASN A 6 -12.51 -9.31 25.61
C ASN A 6 -11.32 -9.29 24.66
N ILE A 7 -10.11 -9.46 25.21
CA ILE A 7 -8.85 -9.61 24.48
C ILE A 7 -8.28 -10.99 24.81
N PHE A 8 -8.03 -11.81 23.79
CA PHE A 8 -7.41 -13.12 23.89
C PHE A 8 -6.07 -13.08 23.16
N LEU A 9 -4.97 -13.44 23.85
CA LEU A 9 -3.62 -13.42 23.30
C LEU A 9 -2.97 -14.80 23.38
N GLY A 10 -3.04 -15.55 22.28
CA GLY A 10 -2.50 -16.90 22.13
C GLY A 10 -3.35 -17.96 22.82
N ALA A 11 -3.74 -18.99 22.08
CA ALA A 11 -4.45 -20.15 22.62
C ALA A 11 -3.84 -21.45 22.09
N GLY A 12 -2.93 -22.08 22.84
CA GLY A 12 -2.30 -23.35 22.46
C GLY A 12 -1.16 -23.23 21.44
N VAL A 13 -0.75 -24.39 20.89
CA VAL A 13 0.36 -24.51 19.93
C VAL A 13 -0.17 -24.85 18.53
N GLY A 14 0.23 -24.08 17.52
CA GLY A 14 -0.23 -24.27 16.15
C GLY A 14 0.27 -25.56 15.49
N PRO A 15 -0.32 -25.99 14.36
CA PRO A 15 0.08 -27.18 13.60
C PRO A 15 1.58 -27.30 13.26
N ARG A 16 2.27 -26.19 12.99
CA ARG A 16 3.73 -26.13 12.75
C ARG A 16 4.59 -26.01 14.02
N GLY A 17 3.99 -26.07 15.20
CA GLY A 17 4.70 -25.96 16.48
C GLY A 17 4.94 -24.53 16.95
N ASN A 18 4.32 -23.54 16.31
CA ASN A 18 4.40 -22.16 16.76
C ASN A 18 3.58 -21.97 18.05
N GLY A 19 4.13 -21.25 19.03
CA GLY A 19 3.56 -21.09 20.36
C GLY A 19 4.09 -22.07 21.40
N ARG A 20 4.95 -23.02 21.00
CA ARG A 20 5.47 -24.08 21.85
C ARG A 20 6.51 -23.55 22.84
N GLU A 21 6.34 -23.91 24.11
CA GLU A 21 7.36 -23.78 25.14
C GLU A 21 8.34 -24.97 25.16
N LYS A 22 9.59 -24.75 25.57
CA LYS A 22 10.66 -25.78 25.51
C LYS A 22 10.30 -27.09 26.20
N ALA A 23 9.63 -26.99 27.36
CA ALA A 23 9.21 -28.12 28.19
C ALA A 23 7.86 -28.72 27.78
N GLU A 24 7.19 -28.14 26.77
CA GLU A 24 5.88 -28.59 26.33
C GLU A 24 6.01 -29.88 25.50
N ILE A 25 5.32 -30.92 25.98
CA ILE A 25 5.14 -32.20 25.30
C ILE A 25 3.89 -32.06 24.40
N PRO A 26 3.90 -32.51 23.12
CA PRO A 26 2.77 -32.31 22.20
C PRO A 26 1.44 -32.85 22.77
N PHE A 27 0.23 -32.28 22.64
CA PHE A 27 -0.35 -31.12 21.92
C PHE A 27 -1.63 -30.72 22.68
N ASN A 28 -1.93 -29.43 22.82
CA ASN A 28 -3.32 -28.95 22.93
C ASN A 28 -3.48 -27.72 22.04
N TRP A 29 -4.36 -27.82 21.05
CA TRP A 29 -4.85 -26.62 20.36
C TRP A 29 -5.81 -25.89 21.30
N GLY A 30 -5.89 -24.57 21.15
CA GLY A 30 -6.83 -23.76 21.91
C GLY A 30 -7.81 -23.06 21.00
N ASP A 31 -9.09 -23.18 21.34
CA ASP A 31 -10.12 -22.26 20.88
C ASP A 31 -10.00 -20.92 21.61
N GLY A 32 -10.37 -19.82 20.96
CA GLY A 32 -10.66 -18.56 21.63
C GLY A 32 -11.96 -18.65 22.42
N VAL A 33 -13.06 -19.01 21.73
CA VAL A 33 -14.38 -19.22 22.33
C VAL A 33 -15.04 -20.49 21.79
N SER A 34 -15.37 -21.42 22.69
CA SER A 34 -16.12 -22.64 22.40
C SER A 34 -17.55 -22.52 22.94
N CYS A 35 -18.58 -22.64 22.08
CA CYS A 35 -19.97 -22.42 22.49
C CYS A 35 -20.93 -23.48 21.97
N ALA A 36 -21.65 -24.14 22.88
CA ALA A 36 -22.75 -25.07 22.57
C ALA A 36 -24.13 -24.56 23.04
N ALA A 37 -24.19 -23.46 23.78
CA ALA A 37 -25.42 -22.93 24.35
C ALA A 37 -26.20 -22.12 23.32
N GLU A 38 -27.51 -22.34 23.22
CA GLU A 38 -28.43 -21.51 22.43
C GLU A 38 -28.43 -20.06 22.91
N ASN A 39 -28.81 -19.14 22.01
CA ASN A 39 -28.99 -17.71 22.30
C ASN A 39 -27.74 -17.08 22.96
N THR A 40 -26.56 -17.37 22.40
CA THR A 40 -25.28 -16.81 22.86
C THR A 40 -24.84 -15.67 21.96
N THR A 41 -24.48 -14.53 22.55
CA THR A 41 -23.91 -13.38 21.83
C THR A 41 -22.41 -13.28 22.13
N ILE A 42 -21.59 -13.32 21.09
CA ILE A 42 -20.14 -13.14 21.13
C ILE A 42 -19.84 -11.91 20.28
N ARG A 43 -19.49 -10.78 20.91
CA ARG A 43 -19.32 -9.54 20.15
C ARG A 43 -18.15 -8.66 20.55
N ASN A 44 -17.60 -7.94 19.58
CA ASN A 44 -16.57 -6.92 19.82
C ASN A 44 -15.35 -7.48 20.61
N ASN A 45 -14.97 -8.74 20.38
CA ASN A 45 -13.78 -9.34 21.00
C ASN A 45 -12.59 -9.27 20.04
N LEU A 46 -11.37 -9.16 20.59
CA LEU A 46 -10.11 -9.25 19.86
C LEU A 46 -9.42 -10.58 20.20
N ILE A 47 -9.32 -11.49 19.23
CA ILE A 47 -8.76 -12.84 19.40
C ILE A 47 -7.51 -12.97 18.54
N ILE A 48 -6.33 -13.01 19.15
CA ILE A 48 -5.04 -13.07 18.45
C ILE A 48 -4.38 -14.44 18.70
N ASP A 49 -3.89 -15.06 17.63
CA ASP A 49 -3.23 -16.36 17.61
C ASP A 49 -4.05 -17.50 18.28
N PRO A 50 -5.36 -17.69 17.94
CA PRO A 50 -6.03 -18.95 18.26
C PRO A 50 -5.40 -20.07 17.43
N THR A 51 -5.28 -21.29 17.98
CA THR A 51 -4.63 -22.39 17.22
C THR A 51 -5.57 -23.50 16.80
N ASP A 52 -6.72 -23.65 17.46
CA ASP A 52 -7.83 -24.46 16.96
C ASP A 52 -8.80 -23.57 16.19
N VAL A 53 -9.66 -22.83 16.88
CA VAL A 53 -10.64 -21.93 16.27
C VAL A 53 -10.71 -20.61 17.02
N GLY A 54 -10.89 -19.48 16.31
CA GLY A 54 -11.22 -18.22 16.97
C GLY A 54 -12.53 -18.31 17.76
N ILE A 55 -13.62 -18.66 17.07
CA ILE A 55 -14.95 -18.91 17.67
C ILE A 55 -15.54 -20.18 17.06
N VAL A 56 -16.00 -21.14 17.87
CA VAL A 56 -16.72 -22.33 17.40
C VAL A 56 -18.12 -22.43 18.00
N PHE A 57 -19.12 -22.62 17.13
CA PHE A 57 -20.48 -22.97 17.52
C PHE A 57 -20.71 -24.46 17.34
N TYR A 58 -20.92 -25.20 18.42
CA TYR A 58 -21.26 -26.62 18.45
C TYR A 58 -22.77 -26.86 18.26
N GLY A 59 -23.34 -26.37 17.15
CA GLY A 59 -24.79 -26.29 16.97
C GLY A 59 -25.41 -25.39 18.03
N ALA A 60 -25.42 -24.08 17.82
CA ALA A 60 -25.86 -23.13 18.85
C ALA A 60 -27.02 -22.24 18.34
N PRO A 61 -28.24 -22.77 18.14
CA PRO A 61 -29.38 -22.02 17.64
C PRO A 61 -29.59 -20.65 18.31
N GLY A 62 -29.98 -19.65 17.51
CA GLY A 62 -30.21 -18.27 17.98
C GLY A 62 -28.96 -17.49 18.41
N SER A 63 -27.76 -18.04 18.24
CA SER A 63 -26.52 -17.37 18.65
C SER A 63 -26.02 -16.34 17.65
N VAL A 64 -25.25 -15.36 18.10
CA VAL A 64 -24.71 -14.27 17.28
C VAL A 64 -23.21 -14.15 17.52
N ALA A 65 -22.41 -14.13 16.45
CA ALA A 65 -21.03 -13.68 16.46
C ALA A 65 -20.91 -12.40 15.64
N GLU A 66 -20.67 -11.25 16.28
CA GLU A 66 -20.64 -9.95 15.59
C GLU A 66 -19.50 -9.02 15.98
N ASP A 67 -19.00 -8.24 15.03
CA ASP A 67 -17.99 -7.19 15.27
C ASP A 67 -16.70 -7.69 15.95
N ASN A 68 -16.41 -8.99 15.89
CA ASN A 68 -15.18 -9.56 16.46
C ASN A 68 -14.02 -9.41 15.48
N VAL A 69 -12.80 -9.37 16.02
CA VAL A 69 -11.55 -9.48 15.26
C VAL A 69 -10.88 -10.80 15.62
N ILE A 70 -10.53 -11.59 14.62
CA ILE A 70 -9.76 -12.82 14.78
C ILE A 70 -8.51 -12.70 13.91
N SER A 71 -7.33 -12.79 14.50
CA SER A 71 -6.06 -12.59 13.78
C SER A 71 -5.04 -13.68 14.09
N CYS A 72 -4.27 -14.09 13.08
CA CYS A 72 -3.12 -14.97 13.23
C CYS A 72 -1.83 -14.20 12.86
N ILE A 73 -1.05 -13.84 13.87
CA ILE A 73 0.22 -13.09 13.75
C ILE A 73 1.40 -14.04 13.61
N SER A 74 1.39 -15.15 14.33
CA SER A 74 2.51 -16.11 14.40
C SER A 74 2.08 -17.56 14.46
N ARG A 75 0.87 -17.83 14.96
CA ARG A 75 0.35 -19.18 15.13
C ARG A 75 -0.74 -19.41 14.11
N GLU A 76 -0.73 -20.57 13.50
CA GLU A 76 -1.80 -20.96 12.59
C GLU A 76 -3.02 -21.39 13.37
N SER A 77 -4.19 -20.98 12.88
CA SER A 77 -5.49 -21.44 13.35
C SER A 77 -6.11 -22.39 12.33
N LEU A 78 -6.82 -23.42 12.79
CA LEU A 78 -7.65 -24.21 11.89
C LEU A 78 -8.82 -23.36 11.41
N GLY A 79 -9.57 -22.73 12.31
CA GLY A 79 -10.75 -21.95 11.97
C GLY A 79 -10.70 -20.48 12.40
N GLY A 80 -11.37 -19.61 11.66
CA GLY A 80 -11.78 -18.30 12.16
C GLY A 80 -13.04 -18.43 13.00
N ILE A 81 -14.20 -18.52 12.34
CA ILE A 81 -15.51 -18.74 12.98
C ILE A 81 -16.14 -20.01 12.42
N ASN A 82 -16.23 -21.07 13.22
CA ASN A 82 -16.65 -22.38 12.74
C ASN A 82 -18.13 -22.65 13.00
N MET A 83 -18.79 -23.15 11.95
CA MET A 83 -20.16 -23.66 11.96
C MET A 83 -20.17 -25.04 11.30
N VAL A 84 -19.51 -26.01 11.93
CA VAL A 84 -19.21 -27.33 11.32
C VAL A 84 -19.74 -28.51 12.12
N ASP A 85 -20.29 -28.27 13.30
CA ASP A 85 -20.57 -29.31 14.28
C ASP A 85 -22.05 -29.68 14.28
N GLY A 86 -22.38 -30.76 13.57
CA GLY A 86 -23.72 -31.34 13.53
C GLY A 86 -23.83 -32.54 14.46
N PHE A 87 -23.85 -32.33 15.78
CA PHE A 87 -24.09 -33.41 16.74
C PHE A 87 -24.97 -33.02 17.93
N LEU A 88 -25.12 -31.72 18.21
CA LEU A 88 -26.12 -31.18 19.15
C LEU A 88 -27.31 -30.60 18.37
N TYR A 89 -28.47 -30.55 19.03
CA TYR A 89 -29.74 -30.04 18.49
C TYR A 89 -30.16 -30.68 17.16
N PRO A 90 -30.34 -32.02 17.10
CA PRO A 90 -30.88 -32.68 15.92
C PRO A 90 -32.31 -32.19 15.62
N LEU A 91 -32.68 -32.13 14.35
CA LEU A 91 -34.07 -31.88 13.95
C LEU A 91 -34.90 -33.17 14.10
N GLU A 92 -36.16 -33.02 14.48
CA GLU A 92 -37.12 -34.14 14.62
C GLU A 92 -37.73 -34.56 13.27
N ASP A 93 -36.89 -34.72 12.24
CA ASP A 93 -37.28 -35.08 10.88
C ASP A 93 -36.82 -36.48 10.43
N GLY A 94 -36.11 -37.20 11.31
CA GLY A 94 -35.59 -38.55 11.04
C GLY A 94 -34.35 -38.59 10.16
N GLU A 95 -33.83 -37.43 9.74
CA GLU A 95 -32.60 -37.30 8.97
C GLU A 95 -31.42 -36.88 9.86
N LYS A 96 -30.19 -36.90 9.32
CA LYS A 96 -28.99 -36.45 10.05
C LYS A 96 -28.83 -34.92 9.96
N ARG A 97 -29.87 -34.20 10.37
CA ARG A 97 -29.99 -32.74 10.29
C ARG A 97 -29.87 -32.10 11.66
N PHE A 98 -29.15 -30.99 11.76
CA PHE A 98 -28.84 -30.33 13.03
C PHE A 98 -29.11 -28.83 12.94
N SER A 99 -29.74 -28.29 13.98
CA SER A 99 -30.20 -26.91 13.99
C SER A 99 -29.06 -25.92 14.25
N TYR A 100 -28.96 -24.94 13.36
CA TYR A 100 -28.32 -23.65 13.58
C TYR A 100 -29.37 -22.53 13.44
N GLN A 101 -30.66 -22.85 13.58
CA GLN A 101 -31.76 -21.93 13.28
C GLN A 101 -31.57 -20.59 14.01
N GLY A 102 -31.54 -19.48 13.25
CA GLY A 102 -31.38 -18.13 13.80
C GLY A 102 -29.95 -17.78 14.23
N THR A 103 -28.97 -18.66 14.02
CA THR A 103 -27.55 -18.33 14.27
C THR A 103 -27.08 -17.31 13.24
N THR A 104 -26.42 -16.25 13.69
CA THR A 104 -25.94 -15.15 12.84
C THR A 104 -24.45 -14.91 13.02
N VAL A 105 -23.67 -14.88 11.94
CA VAL A 105 -22.25 -14.48 11.94
C VAL A 105 -22.09 -13.26 11.06
N ARG A 106 -21.84 -12.09 11.66
CA ARG A 106 -21.84 -10.84 10.91
C ARG A 106 -20.77 -9.82 11.27
N ASN A 107 -20.37 -8.98 10.33
CA ASN A 107 -19.45 -7.85 10.58
C ASN A 107 -18.11 -8.22 11.25
N ASN A 108 -17.68 -9.48 11.22
CA ASN A 108 -16.41 -9.88 11.82
C ASN A 108 -15.24 -9.58 10.86
N TYR A 109 -14.06 -9.28 11.42
CA TYR A 109 -12.81 -9.08 10.69
C TYR A 109 -11.84 -10.23 10.98
N ILE A 110 -11.53 -11.04 9.97
CA ILE A 110 -10.71 -12.25 10.12
C ILE A 110 -9.42 -12.06 9.31
N ASP A 111 -8.28 -11.99 9.98
CA ASP A 111 -7.00 -11.56 9.39
C ASP A 111 -5.90 -12.62 9.52
N SER A 112 -5.52 -13.22 8.39
CA SER A 112 -4.33 -14.06 8.29
C SER A 112 -3.08 -13.20 8.10
N PHE A 113 -2.75 -12.39 9.11
CA PHE A 113 -1.74 -11.33 9.01
C PHE A 113 -0.32 -11.88 8.78
N GLY A 114 0.13 -12.75 9.68
CA GLY A 114 1.49 -13.32 9.70
C GLY A 114 1.53 -14.83 9.84
N ALA A 115 0.37 -15.46 9.96
CA ALA A 115 0.20 -16.90 9.97
C ALA A 115 -1.17 -17.26 9.37
N ARG A 116 -1.27 -18.51 8.90
CA ARG A 116 -2.43 -18.98 8.17
C ARG A 116 -3.63 -19.25 9.08
N ILE A 117 -4.80 -18.76 8.69
CA ILE A 117 -6.09 -19.31 9.09
C ILE A 117 -6.51 -20.29 8.00
N HIS A 118 -6.63 -21.58 8.33
CA HIS A 118 -6.84 -22.63 7.34
C HIS A 118 -8.19 -22.48 6.65
N ILE A 119 -9.27 -22.18 7.40
CA ILE A 119 -10.53 -21.69 6.82
C ILE A 119 -11.09 -20.57 7.67
N SER A 120 -11.40 -19.44 7.04
CA SER A 120 -11.89 -18.26 7.77
C SER A 120 -13.29 -18.50 8.36
N ILE A 121 -14.24 -18.98 7.54
CA ILE A 121 -15.59 -19.34 8.02
C ILE A 121 -16.03 -20.64 7.31
N PRO A 122 -15.76 -21.82 7.91
CA PRO A 122 -16.29 -23.08 7.41
C PRO A 122 -17.74 -23.31 7.84
N MET A 123 -18.58 -23.67 6.88
CA MET A 123 -20.00 -23.97 7.04
C MET A 123 -20.29 -25.40 6.56
N GLY A 124 -20.74 -26.23 7.49
CA GLY A 124 -21.17 -27.60 7.23
C GLY A 124 -20.14 -28.67 7.61
N PRO A 125 -20.59 -29.88 7.98
CA PRO A 125 -19.76 -30.81 8.75
C PRO A 125 -18.74 -31.57 7.91
N GLY A 126 -18.98 -31.67 6.60
CA GLY A 126 -18.06 -32.32 5.66
C GLY A 126 -16.76 -31.55 5.47
N VAL A 127 -16.77 -30.23 5.68
CA VAL A 127 -15.59 -29.37 5.58
C VAL A 127 -14.56 -29.75 6.65
N TRP A 128 -15.04 -29.99 7.88
CA TRP A 128 -14.21 -30.32 9.04
C TRP A 128 -13.81 -31.79 9.07
N VAL A 129 -14.79 -32.70 9.15
CA VAL A 129 -14.55 -34.15 9.37
C VAL A 129 -15.29 -34.98 8.32
N PRO A 130 -14.61 -35.66 7.39
CA PRO A 130 -15.35 -36.21 6.24
C PRO A 130 -16.17 -37.45 6.48
N ARG A 131 -15.99 -38.11 7.63
CA ARG A 131 -16.97 -39.11 8.10
C ARG A 131 -18.32 -38.48 8.49
N THR A 132 -18.39 -37.16 8.69
CA THR A 132 -19.63 -36.41 8.93
C THR A 132 -20.18 -35.76 7.66
N LYS A 133 -19.65 -36.06 6.48
CA LYS A 133 -20.11 -35.50 5.20
C LYS A 133 -21.60 -35.69 4.93
N ASP A 134 -22.20 -36.75 5.49
CA ASP A 134 -23.62 -37.09 5.29
C ASP A 134 -24.56 -36.32 6.23
N ARG A 135 -24.03 -35.47 7.12
CA ARG A 135 -24.82 -34.61 8.01
C ARG A 135 -25.09 -33.25 7.35
N THR A 136 -26.18 -32.60 7.74
CA THR A 136 -26.60 -31.29 7.21
C THR A 136 -26.89 -30.31 8.36
N LEU A 137 -26.37 -29.09 8.27
CA LEU A 137 -26.67 -28.00 9.22
C LEU A 137 -27.76 -27.10 8.67
N VAL A 138 -28.67 -26.62 9.52
CA VAL A 138 -29.90 -25.96 9.04
C VAL A 138 -30.11 -24.58 9.66
N GLY A 139 -30.32 -23.55 8.83
CA GLY A 139 -31.02 -22.32 9.23
C GLY A 139 -30.17 -21.14 9.76
N ALA A 140 -28.98 -20.87 9.21
CA ALA A 140 -28.12 -19.78 9.68
C ALA A 140 -27.89 -18.64 8.68
N THR A 141 -27.49 -17.48 9.20
CA THR A 141 -27.18 -16.28 8.39
C THR A 141 -25.71 -15.89 8.57
N VAL A 142 -24.98 -15.67 7.47
CA VAL A 142 -23.56 -15.25 7.50
C VAL A 142 -23.36 -14.06 6.57
N HIS A 143 -23.15 -12.87 7.11
CA HIS A 143 -23.11 -11.67 6.27
C HIS A 143 -22.16 -10.56 6.68
N ASP A 144 -21.72 -9.75 5.72
CA ASP A 144 -20.90 -8.55 5.96
C ASP A 144 -19.57 -8.79 6.69
N ASN A 145 -19.07 -10.03 6.71
CA ASN A 145 -17.75 -10.34 7.27
C ASN A 145 -16.64 -9.96 6.28
N THR A 146 -15.47 -9.59 6.80
CA THR A 146 -14.29 -9.25 6.00
C THR A 146 -13.17 -10.26 6.26
N ILE A 147 -12.71 -10.91 5.19
CA ILE A 147 -11.53 -11.79 5.21
C ILE A 147 -10.32 -11.00 4.70
N ALA A 148 -9.24 -10.97 5.48
CA ALA A 148 -8.05 -10.17 5.23
C ALA A 148 -6.74 -10.96 5.48
N GLY A 149 -5.62 -10.30 5.17
CA GLY A 149 -4.28 -10.82 5.40
C GLY A 149 -3.69 -11.57 4.21
N ASN A 150 -2.37 -11.72 4.22
CA ASN A 150 -1.62 -12.26 3.07
C ASN A 150 -1.26 -13.75 3.24
N ALA A 151 -1.72 -14.39 4.32
CA ALA A 151 -1.46 -15.79 4.63
C ALA A 151 -2.72 -16.68 4.59
N ALA A 152 -3.82 -16.27 3.97
CA ALA A 152 -5.09 -17.00 4.07
C ALA A 152 -5.02 -18.41 3.46
N GLY A 153 -5.65 -19.36 4.15
CA GLY A 153 -5.99 -20.69 3.64
C GLY A 153 -7.20 -20.56 2.72
N TYR A 154 -8.39 -20.96 3.17
CA TYR A 154 -9.67 -20.73 2.49
C TYR A 154 -10.46 -19.59 3.16
N GLY A 155 -11.30 -18.91 2.39
CA GLY A 155 -12.19 -17.85 2.89
C GLY A 155 -13.44 -18.45 3.53
N LEU A 156 -14.57 -18.30 2.84
CA LEU A 156 -15.83 -18.94 3.20
C LEU A 156 -15.99 -20.24 2.40
N VAL A 157 -16.24 -21.35 3.11
CA VAL A 157 -16.45 -22.67 2.50
C VAL A 157 -17.76 -23.26 2.96
N VAL A 158 -18.64 -23.62 2.02
CA VAL A 158 -19.97 -24.17 2.31
C VAL A 158 -20.12 -25.61 1.78
N ASN A 159 -20.35 -26.59 2.66
CA ASN A 159 -20.54 -27.98 2.27
C ASN A 159 -21.35 -28.79 3.32
N GLY A 160 -22.63 -29.05 3.01
CA GLY A 160 -23.54 -29.79 3.89
C GLY A 160 -24.43 -28.86 4.71
N VAL A 161 -25.11 -27.91 4.05
CA VAL A 161 -26.03 -26.96 4.71
C VAL A 161 -27.38 -26.89 3.99
N ASP A 162 -28.41 -26.53 4.75
CA ASP A 162 -29.77 -26.27 4.26
C ASP A 162 -30.29 -24.96 4.86
N LYS A 163 -31.02 -24.15 4.08
CA LYS A 163 -31.62 -22.87 4.54
C LYS A 163 -30.61 -21.90 5.15
N PHE A 164 -29.40 -21.82 4.58
CA PHE A 164 -28.43 -20.79 4.93
C PHE A 164 -28.65 -19.55 4.07
N SER A 165 -28.39 -18.36 4.63
CA SER A 165 -28.36 -17.10 3.88
C SER A 165 -26.98 -16.45 4.05
N VAL A 166 -26.21 -16.37 2.97
CA VAL A 166 -24.80 -15.93 2.97
C VAL A 166 -24.61 -14.79 1.97
N TYR A 167 -24.46 -13.56 2.46
CA TYR A 167 -24.41 -12.37 1.60
C TYR A 167 -23.53 -11.24 2.14
N GLY A 168 -23.11 -10.29 1.28
CA GLY A 168 -22.37 -9.10 1.71
C GLY A 168 -20.95 -9.33 2.23
N ASN A 169 -20.48 -10.58 2.32
CA ASN A 169 -19.13 -10.89 2.78
C ASN A 169 -18.10 -10.47 1.73
N LYS A 170 -16.95 -9.99 2.20
CA LYS A 170 -15.87 -9.45 1.36
C LYS A 170 -14.56 -10.17 1.67
N SER A 171 -13.76 -10.39 0.64
CA SER A 171 -12.40 -10.89 0.78
C SER A 171 -11.42 -9.91 0.15
N ILE A 172 -10.50 -9.42 0.96
CA ILE A 172 -9.32 -8.64 0.56
C ILE A 172 -8.01 -9.41 0.82
N ALA A 173 -8.10 -10.70 1.17
CA ALA A 173 -6.97 -11.55 1.51
C ALA A 173 -6.22 -12.10 0.28
N SER A 174 -4.95 -12.44 0.46
CA SER A 174 -4.18 -13.30 -0.46
C SER A 174 -4.24 -14.74 0.00
N TYR A 175 -4.54 -15.63 -0.95
CA TYR A 175 -4.74 -17.05 -0.71
C TYR A 175 -3.47 -17.83 -1.03
N SER A 176 -3.07 -18.74 -0.13
CA SER A 176 -1.82 -19.50 -0.24
C SER A 176 -1.71 -20.38 -1.49
N GLY A 177 -2.81 -20.63 -2.21
CA GLY A 177 -2.86 -21.42 -3.45
C GLY A 177 -2.61 -22.91 -3.27
N VAL A 178 -2.26 -23.35 -2.06
CA VAL A 178 -1.94 -24.75 -1.74
C VAL A 178 -2.99 -25.28 -0.76
N GLY A 179 -3.78 -26.26 -1.20
CA GLY A 179 -4.64 -27.04 -0.31
C GLY A 179 -3.78 -27.95 0.59
N ASP A 180 -4.01 -27.93 1.89
CA ASP A 180 -3.02 -28.44 2.85
C ASP A 180 -2.85 -29.97 2.92
N GLY A 181 -1.61 -30.36 3.25
CA GLY A 181 -1.20 -31.63 3.88
C GLY A 181 -1.81 -32.95 3.40
N LEU A 182 -2.18 -33.02 2.13
CA LEU A 182 -2.36 -34.29 1.45
C LEU A 182 -1.00 -34.87 1.07
N ARG A 183 -0.79 -36.15 1.37
CA ARG A 183 0.41 -36.86 0.92
C ARG A 183 0.44 -36.89 -0.61
N PRO A 184 1.62 -36.78 -1.26
CA PRO A 184 1.75 -36.85 -2.72
C PRO A 184 1.10 -38.07 -3.39
N LYS A 185 0.86 -39.15 -2.63
CA LYS A 185 0.19 -40.37 -3.08
C LYS A 185 -1.33 -40.25 -3.27
N TYR A 186 -1.97 -39.19 -2.77
CA TYR A 186 -3.40 -38.97 -2.98
C TYR A 186 -3.58 -38.15 -4.26
N THR A 187 -4.29 -38.72 -5.25
CA THR A 187 -4.60 -38.06 -6.52
C THR A 187 -5.87 -37.20 -6.46
N ASN A 188 -6.66 -37.34 -5.39
CA ASN A 188 -7.90 -36.61 -5.18
C ASN A 188 -7.67 -35.42 -4.23
N TYR A 189 -7.14 -34.31 -4.77
CA TYR A 189 -6.96 -33.07 -4.03
C TYR A 189 -8.28 -32.29 -3.91
N PRO A 190 -8.49 -31.52 -2.83
CA PRO A 190 -9.57 -30.55 -2.79
C PRO A 190 -9.35 -29.47 -3.85
N ASP A 191 -10.34 -28.60 -3.99
CA ASP A 191 -10.16 -27.36 -4.73
C ASP A 191 -9.06 -26.49 -4.12
N GLU A 192 -8.44 -25.69 -4.98
CA GLU A 192 -7.45 -24.72 -4.55
C GLU A 192 -8.06 -23.70 -3.58
N PRO A 193 -7.29 -23.20 -2.61
CA PRO A 193 -7.79 -22.21 -1.68
C PRO A 193 -8.25 -20.93 -2.39
N GLY A 194 -9.40 -20.42 -1.96
CA GLY A 194 -10.03 -19.26 -2.56
C GLY A 194 -11.05 -18.61 -1.62
N PRO A 195 -11.61 -17.46 -2.04
CA PRO A 195 -12.40 -16.61 -1.14
C PRO A 195 -13.80 -17.13 -0.83
N PHE A 196 -14.48 -17.71 -1.82
CA PHE A 196 -15.87 -18.16 -1.69
C PHE A 196 -16.07 -19.45 -2.48
N LEU A 197 -16.15 -20.59 -1.78
CA LEU A 197 -16.32 -21.91 -2.40
C LEU A 197 -17.51 -22.65 -1.80
N PHE A 198 -18.27 -23.36 -2.63
CA PHE A 198 -19.37 -24.20 -2.14
C PHE A 198 -19.48 -25.53 -2.90
N ASN A 199 -20.02 -26.54 -2.24
CA ASN A 199 -20.33 -27.82 -2.87
C ASN A 199 -21.78 -27.82 -3.38
N PRO A 200 -22.04 -27.76 -4.70
CA PRO A 200 -23.39 -27.64 -5.25
C PRO A 200 -24.29 -28.82 -4.89
N ASP A 201 -23.73 -30.02 -4.68
CA ASP A 201 -24.51 -31.23 -4.38
C ASP A 201 -24.96 -31.31 -2.91
N ARG A 202 -24.42 -30.42 -2.05
CA ARG A 202 -24.59 -30.47 -0.59
C ARG A 202 -25.05 -29.14 0.00
N VAL A 203 -25.51 -28.23 -0.84
CA VAL A 203 -26.11 -26.95 -0.43
C VAL A 203 -27.54 -26.92 -0.97
N THR A 204 -28.52 -26.98 -0.07
CA THR A 204 -29.95 -27.04 -0.44
C THR A 204 -30.70 -25.84 0.13
N ASN A 205 -31.70 -25.34 -0.60
CA ASN A 205 -32.58 -24.23 -0.18
C ASN A 205 -31.84 -23.04 0.46
N SER A 206 -30.63 -22.73 0.00
CA SER A 206 -29.75 -21.73 0.61
C SER A 206 -29.43 -20.65 -0.40
N ASP A 207 -29.35 -19.41 0.09
CA ASP A 207 -29.03 -18.24 -0.70
C ASP A 207 -27.56 -17.88 -0.50
N LEU A 208 -26.74 -18.06 -1.54
CA LEU A 208 -25.33 -17.69 -1.53
C LEU A 208 -25.10 -16.47 -2.44
N GLN A 209 -24.28 -15.52 -2.00
CA GLN A 209 -23.85 -14.41 -2.84
C GLN A 209 -23.14 -14.87 -4.12
N LYS A 210 -23.27 -14.07 -5.18
CA LYS A 210 -22.84 -14.39 -6.55
C LYS A 210 -21.35 -14.74 -6.70
N GLU A 211 -20.51 -14.30 -5.75
CA GLU A 211 -19.06 -14.53 -5.78
C GLU A 211 -18.69 -15.99 -5.45
N PHE A 212 -19.61 -16.79 -4.89
CA PHE A 212 -19.38 -18.20 -4.61
C PHE A 212 -19.16 -19.02 -5.89
N ALA A 213 -18.02 -19.69 -5.96
CA ALA A 213 -17.71 -20.62 -7.04
C ALA A 213 -18.08 -22.06 -6.63
N PRO A 214 -18.76 -22.83 -7.52
CA PRO A 214 -19.03 -24.23 -7.25
C PRO A 214 -17.74 -25.03 -7.26
N SER A 215 -17.64 -26.02 -6.38
CA SER A 215 -16.45 -26.84 -6.27
C SER A 215 -16.25 -27.68 -7.53
N LYS A 216 -15.02 -27.73 -8.03
CA LYS A 216 -14.62 -28.51 -9.21
C LYS A 216 -14.17 -29.93 -8.85
N ARG A 217 -13.63 -30.12 -7.65
CA ARG A 217 -13.20 -31.40 -7.07
C ARG A 217 -14.06 -31.69 -5.84
N HIS A 218 -13.55 -31.42 -4.64
CA HIS A 218 -14.31 -31.56 -3.40
C HIS A 218 -13.90 -30.50 -2.37
N LEU A 219 -14.83 -30.21 -1.45
CA LEU A 219 -14.60 -29.35 -0.28
C LEU A 219 -14.69 -30.15 1.02
N LEU A 220 -14.21 -31.39 0.98
CA LEU A 220 -14.03 -32.27 2.13
C LEU A 220 -12.57 -32.20 2.61
N HIS A 221 -12.35 -32.57 3.87
CA HIS A 221 -11.03 -32.75 4.50
C HIS A 221 -10.22 -31.48 4.77
N LEU A 222 -10.73 -30.29 4.46
CA LEU A 222 -9.93 -29.07 4.39
C LEU A 222 -9.24 -28.67 5.70
N LEU A 223 -9.84 -28.96 6.86
CA LEU A 223 -9.30 -28.62 8.19
C LEU A 223 -8.60 -29.80 8.87
N ARG A 224 -8.92 -31.03 8.45
CA ARG A 224 -8.23 -32.26 8.86
C ARG A 224 -7.03 -32.59 7.97
N CYS A 225 -6.63 -31.66 7.10
CA CYS A 225 -5.47 -31.74 6.22
C CYS A 225 -4.11 -31.82 6.95
N ASN A 226 -4.10 -32.06 8.25
CA ASN A 226 -2.97 -32.42 9.08
C ASN A 226 -2.48 -33.87 8.80
N HIS A 227 -2.23 -34.27 7.54
CA HIS A 227 -1.64 -35.58 7.18
C HIS A 227 -0.28 -35.47 6.48
N GLY A 228 0.23 -34.25 6.34
CA GLY A 228 1.58 -33.95 5.86
C GLY A 228 2.66 -34.53 6.79
N LYS A 229 3.90 -34.55 6.30
CA LYS A 229 5.05 -35.04 7.07
C LYS A 229 5.18 -34.24 8.38
N THR A 230 5.53 -34.91 9.46
CA THR A 230 5.83 -34.28 10.76
C THR A 230 7.31 -34.41 11.10
N ASN A 231 7.81 -33.50 11.93
CA ASN A 231 9.12 -33.63 12.57
C ASN A 231 9.08 -34.62 13.76
N GLU A 232 10.20 -34.82 14.46
CA GLU A 232 10.25 -35.74 15.62
C GLU A 232 9.30 -35.36 16.78
N LEU A 233 8.85 -34.11 16.82
CA LEU A 233 7.93 -33.60 17.83
C LEU A 233 6.44 -33.69 17.41
N GLY A 234 6.15 -34.19 16.20
CA GLY A 234 4.78 -34.33 15.71
C GLY A 234 4.20 -33.08 15.04
N TYR A 235 4.98 -32.01 14.86
CA TYR A 235 4.55 -30.79 14.16
C TYR A 235 4.79 -30.86 12.66
N ARG A 236 3.98 -30.13 11.90
CA ARG A 236 4.03 -30.17 10.43
C ARG A 236 5.23 -29.45 9.85
N ILE A 237 5.73 -30.02 8.77
CA ILE A 237 6.81 -29.47 7.94
C ILE A 237 6.38 -29.44 6.47
N TYR A 238 5.78 -28.32 6.06
CA TYR A 238 5.40 -28.06 4.67
C TYR A 238 5.72 -26.62 4.27
N LYS A 239 5.93 -26.43 2.97
CA LYS A 239 6.25 -25.14 2.35
C LYS A 239 5.12 -24.14 2.59
N TYR A 240 5.51 -22.89 2.80
CA TYR A 240 4.58 -21.76 2.78
C TYR A 240 4.20 -21.45 1.33
N GLY A 241 2.96 -21.02 1.09
CA GLY A 241 2.58 -20.41 -0.19
C GLY A 241 3.38 -19.13 -0.47
N ASN A 242 3.38 -18.66 -1.73
CA ASN A 242 4.18 -17.49 -2.13
C ASN A 242 3.81 -16.20 -1.36
N PHE A 243 2.52 -15.97 -1.13
CA PHE A 243 2.06 -14.84 -0.32
C PHE A 243 2.29 -15.07 1.18
N GLU A 244 2.04 -16.29 1.63
CA GLU A 244 2.15 -16.68 3.04
C GLU A 244 3.59 -16.55 3.56
N VAL A 245 4.60 -16.95 2.78
CA VAL A 245 6.01 -16.83 3.23
C VAL A 245 6.40 -15.37 3.47
N ARG A 246 5.93 -14.46 2.60
CA ARG A 246 6.18 -13.02 2.73
C ARG A 246 5.45 -12.45 3.95
N ALA A 247 4.20 -12.86 4.15
CA ALA A 247 3.40 -12.49 5.32
C ALA A 247 4.07 -12.91 6.64
N VAL A 248 4.57 -14.15 6.70
CA VAL A 248 5.31 -14.70 7.86
C VAL A 248 6.56 -13.88 8.16
N ILE A 249 7.35 -13.54 7.13
CA ILE A 249 8.57 -12.74 7.30
C ILE A 249 8.23 -11.33 7.76
N ASN A 250 7.30 -10.65 7.08
CA ASN A 250 6.89 -9.28 7.43
C ASN A 250 6.40 -9.20 8.89
N ALA A 251 5.51 -10.10 9.29
CA ALA A 251 5.02 -10.12 10.66
C ALA A 251 6.12 -10.40 11.69
N ALA A 252 7.06 -11.30 11.39
CA ALA A 252 8.19 -11.57 12.28
C ALA A 252 9.12 -10.36 12.45
N TYR A 253 9.43 -9.65 11.35
CA TYR A 253 10.26 -8.45 11.36
C TYR A 253 9.59 -7.28 12.09
N LEU A 254 8.32 -7.03 11.83
CA LEU A 254 7.55 -5.98 12.52
C LEU A 254 7.43 -6.26 14.02
N GLU A 255 7.10 -7.50 14.39
CA GLU A 255 6.92 -7.87 15.79
C GLU A 255 8.25 -7.87 16.55
N MET A 256 9.33 -8.43 15.98
CA MET A 256 10.62 -8.54 16.67
C MET A 256 11.48 -7.29 16.52
N LEU A 257 11.69 -6.78 15.31
CA LEU A 257 12.65 -5.70 15.02
C LEU A 257 12.01 -4.32 14.93
N GLY A 258 10.67 -4.24 14.91
CA GLY A 258 9.94 -2.99 14.83
C GLY A 258 10.08 -2.29 13.48
N ARG A 259 10.29 -3.04 12.40
CA ARG A 259 10.43 -2.54 11.03
C ARG A 259 10.09 -3.66 10.04
N GLU A 260 9.86 -3.32 8.78
CA GLU A 260 9.80 -4.31 7.70
C GLU A 260 11.21 -4.85 7.33
N PRO A 261 11.31 -6.05 6.73
CA PRO A 261 12.55 -6.52 6.14
C PRO A 261 12.93 -5.67 4.92
N SER A 262 14.23 -5.49 4.70
CA SER A 262 14.72 -5.04 3.39
C SER A 262 14.46 -6.08 2.30
N GLN A 263 14.54 -5.67 1.03
CA GLN A 263 14.36 -6.58 -0.11
C GLN A 263 15.30 -7.81 -0.02
N LYS A 264 16.58 -7.59 0.29
CA LYS A 264 17.56 -8.66 0.47
C LYS A 264 17.20 -9.58 1.64
N GLU A 265 16.79 -9.02 2.78
CA GLU A 265 16.35 -9.82 3.93
C GLU A 265 15.09 -10.65 3.60
N MET A 266 14.17 -10.10 2.81
CA MET A 266 13.01 -10.83 2.33
C MET A 266 13.45 -12.01 1.45
N GLU A 267 14.30 -11.78 0.45
CA GLU A 267 14.81 -12.82 -0.45
C GLU A 267 15.56 -13.93 0.30
N ASP A 268 16.49 -13.55 1.18
CA ASP A 268 17.31 -14.49 1.96
C ASP A 268 16.42 -15.34 2.90
N ASN A 269 15.43 -14.73 3.57
CA ASN A 269 14.54 -15.47 4.45
C ASN A 269 13.52 -16.33 3.69
N ILE A 270 13.05 -15.91 2.51
CA ILE A 270 12.22 -16.76 1.64
C ILE A 270 13.01 -18.03 1.28
N ALA A 271 14.26 -17.88 0.84
CA ALA A 271 15.11 -19.01 0.47
C ALA A 271 15.32 -19.98 1.65
N TRP A 272 15.58 -19.44 2.85
CA TRP A 272 15.77 -20.23 4.06
C TRP A 272 14.49 -20.95 4.52
N LEU A 273 13.37 -20.23 4.67
CA LEU A 273 12.09 -20.80 5.11
C LEU A 273 11.59 -21.89 4.15
N GLN A 274 11.81 -21.73 2.85
CA GLN A 274 11.37 -22.68 1.82
C GLN A 274 12.27 -23.92 1.70
N THR A 275 13.58 -23.78 1.94
CA THR A 275 14.55 -24.88 1.86
C THR A 275 14.52 -25.74 3.11
N ASP A 276 14.57 -25.11 4.28
CA ASP A 276 14.73 -25.80 5.56
C ASP A 276 13.37 -26.16 6.20
N LEU A 277 12.26 -25.67 5.64
CA LEU A 277 10.88 -25.92 6.10
C LEU A 277 10.68 -25.58 7.58
N VAL A 278 11.32 -24.50 8.02
CA VAL A 278 11.31 -24.01 9.40
C VAL A 278 10.04 -23.20 9.72
N SER A 279 9.69 -23.14 11.00
CA SER A 279 8.48 -22.48 11.50
C SER A 279 8.62 -20.96 11.60
N ALA A 280 7.48 -20.25 11.65
CA ALA A 280 7.43 -18.81 11.84
C ALA A 280 8.09 -18.36 13.17
N ASP A 281 8.04 -19.19 14.21
CA ASP A 281 8.74 -18.92 15.46
C ASP A 281 10.25 -19.14 15.37
N GLN A 282 10.73 -20.08 14.56
CA GLN A 282 12.17 -20.24 14.36
C GLN A 282 12.79 -18.98 13.73
N LEU A 283 12.09 -18.33 12.80
CA LEU A 283 12.49 -17.02 12.29
C LEU A 283 12.51 -15.97 13.42
N ARG A 284 11.46 -15.89 14.25
CA ARG A 284 11.43 -14.93 15.37
C ARG A 284 12.54 -15.18 16.39
N ARG A 285 12.85 -16.43 16.70
CA ARG A 285 13.98 -16.81 17.58
C ARG A 285 15.33 -16.46 16.96
N LYS A 286 15.47 -16.55 15.63
CA LYS A 286 16.65 -16.03 14.92
C LYS A 286 16.76 -14.51 15.04
N LEU A 287 15.66 -13.78 14.87
CA LEU A 287 15.64 -12.31 14.96
C LEU A 287 15.92 -11.81 16.39
N ILE A 288 15.30 -12.42 17.41
CA ILE A 288 15.48 -12.03 18.81
C ILE A 288 16.92 -12.29 19.31
N ALA A 289 17.58 -13.32 18.77
CA ALA A 289 18.98 -13.61 19.04
C ALA A 289 19.95 -12.64 18.33
N GLY A 290 19.48 -11.89 17.33
CA GLY A 290 20.28 -11.01 16.49
C GLY A 290 20.71 -9.72 17.20
N ASP A 291 21.83 -9.15 16.75
CA ASP A 291 22.42 -7.95 17.36
C ASP A 291 21.52 -6.72 17.24
N GLU A 292 20.74 -6.61 16.16
CA GLU A 292 19.79 -5.51 15.99
C GLU A 292 18.71 -5.53 17.09
N PHE A 293 18.13 -6.70 17.36
CA PHE A 293 17.14 -6.84 18.42
C PHE A 293 17.75 -6.46 19.77
N LYS A 294 18.92 -7.03 20.09
CA LYS A 294 19.62 -6.77 21.37
C LYS A 294 19.93 -5.29 21.56
N LYS A 295 20.35 -4.61 20.49
CA LYS A 295 20.64 -3.17 20.52
C LYS A 295 19.40 -2.33 20.75
N LYS A 296 18.25 -2.70 20.17
CA LYS A 296 16.99 -1.94 20.25
C LYS A 296 16.19 -2.21 21.52
N PHE A 297 16.10 -3.47 21.93
CA PHE A 297 15.14 -3.94 22.93
C PHE A 297 15.80 -4.64 24.13
N GLY A 298 17.13 -4.75 24.14
CA GLY A 298 17.89 -5.47 25.16
C GLY A 298 17.94 -6.98 24.94
N ASN A 299 18.53 -7.70 25.89
CA ASN A 299 18.70 -9.15 25.79
C ASN A 299 17.44 -9.89 26.23
N VAL A 300 16.89 -10.71 25.33
CA VAL A 300 15.84 -11.69 25.63
C VAL A 300 16.35 -13.05 25.16
N ALA A 301 16.28 -14.07 26.02
CA ALA A 301 16.70 -15.40 25.61
C ALA A 301 15.76 -15.90 24.49
N PRO A 302 16.27 -16.53 23.43
CA PRO A 302 15.40 -17.02 22.36
C PRO A 302 14.31 -17.95 22.84
N ASP A 303 14.51 -18.69 23.93
CA ASP A 303 13.50 -19.54 24.57
C ASP A 303 12.32 -18.72 25.14
N ASP A 304 12.54 -17.49 25.61
CA ASP A 304 11.53 -16.59 26.20
C ASP A 304 10.71 -15.80 25.15
N LEU A 305 10.63 -16.28 23.90
CA LEU A 305 9.92 -15.62 22.81
C LEU A 305 8.45 -15.31 23.15
N HIS A 306 7.71 -16.27 23.71
CA HIS A 306 6.27 -16.10 23.94
C HIS A 306 5.95 -15.16 25.11
N PRO A 307 6.62 -15.26 26.28
CA PRO A 307 6.53 -14.25 27.31
C PRO A 307 6.80 -12.83 26.78
N TYR A 308 7.84 -12.66 25.96
CA TYR A 308 8.15 -11.37 25.34
C TYR A 308 7.03 -10.88 24.42
N ARG A 309 6.52 -11.74 23.52
CA ARG A 309 5.43 -11.38 22.59
C ARG A 309 4.15 -11.00 23.33
N ILE A 310 3.74 -11.77 24.33
CA ILE A 310 2.54 -11.48 25.13
C ILE A 310 2.70 -10.11 25.81
N LYS A 311 3.86 -9.85 26.41
CA LYS A 311 4.16 -8.55 27.02
C LYS A 311 4.07 -7.40 26.01
N LEU A 312 4.69 -7.55 24.84
CA LEU A 312 4.67 -6.54 23.77
C LEU A 312 3.23 -6.17 23.36
N TRP A 313 2.39 -7.18 23.08
CA TRP A 313 1.01 -6.96 22.67
C TRP A 313 0.16 -6.37 23.80
N MET A 314 0.31 -6.86 25.04
CA MET A 314 -0.41 -6.32 26.20
C MET A 314 -0.11 -4.83 26.43
N GLU A 315 1.17 -4.45 26.43
CA GLU A 315 1.59 -3.05 26.63
C GLU A 315 1.06 -2.15 25.51
N MET A 316 1.11 -2.62 24.27
CA MET A 316 0.61 -1.89 23.11
C MET A 316 -0.89 -1.65 23.17
N LEU A 317 -1.68 -2.70 23.44
CA LEU A 317 -3.14 -2.62 23.53
C LEU A 317 -3.59 -1.76 24.72
N ASP A 318 -2.90 -1.84 25.86
CA ASP A 318 -3.18 -0.99 27.02
C ASP A 318 -2.90 0.49 26.74
N GLY A 319 -1.80 0.80 26.05
CA GLY A 319 -1.48 2.16 25.61
C GLY A 319 -2.53 2.74 24.67
N ILE A 320 -2.91 1.99 23.63
CA ILE A 320 -3.96 2.38 22.67
C ILE A 320 -5.26 2.69 23.39
N ARG A 321 -5.67 1.82 24.31
CA ARG A 321 -6.89 1.97 25.09
C ARG A 321 -6.89 3.26 25.91
N LYS A 322 -5.79 3.55 26.61
CA LYS A 322 -5.64 4.77 27.43
C LYS A 322 -5.70 6.05 26.59
N GLU A 323 -4.98 6.07 25.48
CA GLU A 323 -4.95 7.22 24.56
C GLU A 323 -6.32 7.45 23.93
N TYR A 324 -6.92 6.41 23.36
CA TYR A 324 -8.22 6.53 22.70
C TYR A 324 -9.32 6.98 23.67
N LEU A 325 -9.31 6.47 24.90
CA LEU A 325 -10.24 6.88 25.96
C LEU A 325 -10.06 8.37 26.33
N LYS A 326 -8.81 8.84 26.41
CA LYS A 326 -8.51 10.25 26.68
C LYS A 326 -9.03 11.17 25.57
N ASP A 327 -8.86 10.77 24.32
CA ASP A 327 -9.17 11.62 23.16
C ASP A 327 -10.65 11.58 22.77
N ASN A 328 -11.34 10.46 23.01
CA ASN A 328 -12.71 10.22 22.53
C ASN A 328 -13.75 10.01 23.65
N GLY A 329 -13.32 9.88 24.91
CA GLY A 329 -14.23 9.63 26.04
C GLY A 329 -14.89 8.25 26.07
N LYS A 330 -14.44 7.29 25.24
CA LYS A 330 -14.96 5.91 25.18
C LYS A 330 -13.85 4.91 24.86
N MET A 331 -14.08 3.62 25.12
CA MET A 331 -13.17 2.55 24.68
C MET A 331 -13.21 2.39 23.15
N PRO A 332 -12.08 2.07 22.50
CA PRO A 332 -12.09 1.69 21.09
C PRO A 332 -12.77 0.33 20.90
N ASP A 333 -13.44 0.13 19.77
CA ASP A 333 -13.88 -1.20 19.34
C ASP A 333 -12.68 -2.11 18.97
N ALA A 334 -12.91 -3.41 18.89
CA ALA A 334 -11.87 -4.41 18.64
C ALA A 334 -11.12 -4.15 17.33
N LYS A 335 -11.82 -3.70 16.27
CA LYS A 335 -11.24 -3.45 14.95
C LYS A 335 -10.33 -2.22 14.96
N THR A 336 -10.78 -1.13 15.56
CA THR A 336 -10.01 0.09 15.77
C THR A 336 -8.76 -0.21 16.61
N MET A 337 -8.92 -0.96 17.71
CA MET A 337 -7.81 -1.36 18.57
C MET A 337 -6.77 -2.21 17.81
N TYR A 338 -7.23 -3.22 17.06
CA TYR A 338 -6.36 -4.09 16.27
C TYR A 338 -5.57 -3.35 15.18
N HIS A 339 -6.25 -2.55 14.35
CA HIS A 339 -5.56 -1.81 13.29
C HIS A 339 -4.58 -0.77 13.84
N THR A 340 -4.90 -0.16 14.99
CA THR A 340 -3.96 0.73 15.69
C THR A 340 -2.77 -0.04 16.25
N ALA A 341 -2.96 -1.27 16.73
CA ALA A 341 -1.86 -2.11 17.18
C ALA A 341 -0.94 -2.51 16.01
N LEU A 342 -1.50 -2.95 14.88
CA LEU A 342 -0.71 -3.26 13.69
C LEU A 342 0.12 -2.06 13.23
N SER A 343 -0.44 -0.85 13.25
CA SER A 343 0.30 0.36 12.85
C SER A 343 1.43 0.72 13.81
N ARG A 344 1.34 0.35 15.10
CA ARG A 344 2.38 0.52 16.13
C ARG A 344 3.42 -0.60 16.15
N LEU A 345 3.25 -1.66 15.36
CA LEU A 345 4.31 -2.66 15.21
C LEU A 345 5.53 -2.08 14.49
N ASP A 346 5.36 -1.13 13.56
CA ASP A 346 6.47 -0.33 13.08
C ASP A 346 6.88 0.67 14.17
N ARG A 347 8.04 0.40 14.79
CA ARG A 347 8.62 1.16 15.89
C ARG A 347 9.88 1.88 15.44
N ARG A 348 10.05 2.12 14.14
CA ARG A 348 11.14 2.96 13.61
C ARG A 348 10.98 4.37 14.16
N GLU A 349 12.10 4.94 14.59
CA GLU A 349 12.18 6.38 14.80
C GLU A 349 12.05 7.05 13.44
N ILE A 350 10.94 7.77 13.24
CA ILE A 350 10.68 8.43 11.96
C ILE A 350 11.57 9.68 11.90
N GLN A 351 12.67 9.60 11.15
CA GLN A 351 13.44 10.78 10.78
C GLN A 351 12.53 11.71 9.99
N ARG A 352 12.18 12.86 10.58
CA ARG A 352 11.30 13.85 9.95
C ARG A 352 12.12 14.88 9.18
N VAL A 353 11.74 15.10 7.93
CA VAL A 353 12.26 16.19 7.11
C VAL A 353 11.79 17.51 7.72
N ASP A 354 12.69 18.47 7.84
CA ASP A 354 12.38 19.80 8.35
C ASP A 354 11.37 20.51 7.43
N SER A 355 10.11 20.62 7.86
CA SER A 355 9.05 21.25 7.09
C SER A 355 9.06 22.78 7.14
N SER A 356 10.02 23.43 7.83
CA SER A 356 10.03 24.89 8.00
C SER A 356 10.66 25.67 6.83
N THR A 357 11.47 25.02 6.00
CA THR A 357 12.14 25.63 4.84
C THR A 357 12.20 24.69 3.64
N LEU A 358 12.29 25.21 2.42
CA LEU A 358 12.68 24.45 1.23
C LEU A 358 14.20 24.37 1.02
N ASP A 359 15.00 25.09 1.82
CA ASP A 359 16.45 25.10 1.68
C ASP A 359 17.05 23.70 1.71
N LYS A 360 17.94 23.43 0.74
CA LYS A 360 18.62 22.16 0.56
C LYS A 360 17.67 20.95 0.41
N LYS A 361 16.47 21.17 -0.13
CA LYS A 361 15.52 20.10 -0.40
C LYS A 361 15.40 19.77 -1.88
N LEU A 362 15.24 18.47 -2.13
CA LEU A 362 14.80 17.93 -3.39
C LEU A 362 13.35 17.44 -3.22
N MET A 363 12.42 18.17 -3.81
CA MET A 363 10.99 17.86 -3.76
C MET A 363 10.55 17.28 -5.10
N CYS A 364 9.80 16.18 -5.10
CA CYS A 364 9.27 15.60 -6.33
C CYS A 364 7.94 16.26 -6.73
N GLY A 365 7.64 16.35 -8.01
CA GLY A 365 6.26 16.47 -8.47
C GLY A 365 5.51 15.16 -8.26
N TYR A 366 4.26 15.22 -7.81
CA TYR A 366 3.42 14.05 -7.56
C TYR A 366 2.05 14.27 -8.18
N GLN A 367 1.70 13.44 -9.16
CA GLN A 367 0.46 13.56 -9.90
C GLN A 367 -0.71 12.96 -9.12
N GLY A 368 -0.56 11.72 -8.64
CA GLY A 368 -1.60 11.04 -7.87
C GLY A 368 -2.89 10.78 -8.65
N TRP A 369 -2.83 10.75 -9.98
CA TRP A 369 -4.00 10.81 -10.87
C TRP A 369 -4.42 9.46 -11.46
N TYR A 370 -3.69 8.37 -11.20
CA TYR A 370 -4.07 7.07 -11.73
C TYR A 370 -5.30 6.54 -11.01
N ARG A 371 -6.33 6.21 -11.78
CA ARG A 371 -7.59 5.61 -11.31
C ARG A 371 -7.89 4.34 -12.07
N CYS A 372 -8.54 3.41 -11.38
CA CYS A 372 -8.94 2.14 -11.95
C CYS A 372 -10.45 1.97 -11.85
N ALA A 373 -11.06 1.36 -12.86
CA ALA A 373 -12.45 0.96 -12.75
C ALA A 373 -12.64 0.04 -11.54
N GLY A 374 -13.53 0.42 -10.62
CA GLY A 374 -13.80 -0.33 -9.39
C GLY A 374 -12.92 0.03 -8.18
N ASP A 375 -12.12 1.10 -8.24
CA ASP A 375 -11.29 1.56 -7.12
C ASP A 375 -12.04 2.36 -6.03
N GLY A 376 -13.35 2.52 -6.17
CA GLY A 376 -14.20 3.24 -5.23
C GLY A 376 -14.37 4.73 -5.54
N THR A 377 -13.70 5.27 -6.56
CA THR A 377 -13.90 6.67 -7.00
C THR A 377 -15.08 6.87 -7.94
N ASN A 378 -15.68 5.78 -8.43
CA ASN A 378 -16.69 5.76 -9.50
C ASN A 378 -16.20 6.32 -10.85
N LEU A 379 -14.89 6.51 -11.01
CA LEU A 379 -14.27 6.84 -12.28
C LEU A 379 -13.94 5.57 -13.08
N ALA A 380 -13.78 5.73 -14.39
CA ALA A 380 -13.22 4.71 -15.26
C ALA A 380 -11.69 4.62 -15.09
N TRP A 381 -10.99 4.13 -16.11
CA TRP A 381 -9.53 4.23 -16.16
C TRP A 381 -9.12 5.66 -16.46
N VAL A 382 -8.30 6.26 -15.60
CA VAL A 382 -7.78 7.63 -15.77
C VAL A 382 -6.26 7.59 -15.78
N HIS A 383 -5.63 8.29 -16.74
CA HIS A 383 -4.19 8.31 -17.05
C HIS A 383 -3.53 6.97 -17.42
N TYR A 384 -4.21 5.83 -17.23
CA TYR A 384 -3.78 4.54 -17.80
C TYR A 384 -4.21 4.32 -19.24
N ARG A 385 -5.41 4.79 -19.58
CA ARG A 385 -6.03 4.63 -20.89
C ARG A 385 -5.38 5.50 -21.96
N GLY A 386 -5.47 5.09 -23.21
CA GLY A 386 -5.17 5.95 -24.35
C GLY A 386 -6.40 6.78 -24.74
N PHE A 387 -6.99 6.50 -25.90
CA PHE A 387 -8.11 7.28 -26.45
C PHE A 387 -9.50 6.76 -26.03
N ASP A 388 -9.68 5.44 -25.86
CA ASP A 388 -10.92 4.85 -25.34
C ASP A 388 -10.99 4.96 -23.82
N LEU A 389 -12.19 4.94 -23.23
CA LEU A 389 -12.43 4.93 -21.79
C LEU A 389 -11.88 3.66 -21.09
N ASN A 390 -11.56 2.63 -21.87
CA ASN A 390 -10.98 1.37 -21.41
C ASN A 390 -9.45 1.39 -21.48
N PHE A 391 -8.82 0.56 -20.65
CA PHE A 391 -7.38 0.32 -20.68
C PHE A 391 -7.11 -1.11 -21.17
N TYR A 392 -6.55 -1.25 -22.39
CA TYR A 392 -6.30 -2.55 -23.02
C TYR A 392 -5.10 -2.54 -23.98
N ASP A 393 -4.62 -3.74 -24.34
CA ASP A 393 -3.49 -3.89 -25.26
C ASP A 393 -3.78 -3.29 -26.65
N GLY A 394 -3.01 -2.26 -27.02
CA GLY A 394 -3.19 -1.46 -28.23
C GLY A 394 -3.83 -0.08 -27.98
N ASP A 395 -4.34 0.20 -26.78
CA ASP A 395 -4.85 1.52 -26.38
C ASP A 395 -4.48 1.81 -24.91
N CYS A 396 -3.38 2.53 -24.75
CA CYS A 396 -2.68 2.72 -23.47
C CYS A 396 -2.03 4.11 -23.44
N GLY A 397 -2.04 4.75 -22.27
CA GLY A 397 -1.41 6.05 -22.05
C GLY A 397 -0.03 5.99 -21.38
N ILE A 398 0.36 4.86 -20.80
CA ILE A 398 1.60 4.74 -20.00
C ILE A 398 2.77 4.16 -20.81
N GLU A 399 3.99 4.61 -20.54
CA GLU A 399 5.22 4.11 -21.20
C GLU A 399 5.93 3.03 -20.38
N PHE A 400 5.72 3.00 -19.07
CA PHE A 400 6.28 2.02 -18.15
C PHE A 400 5.18 1.29 -17.39
N TRP A 401 5.46 0.06 -16.96
CA TRP A 401 4.52 -0.72 -16.15
C TRP A 401 4.95 -0.72 -14.67
N PRO A 402 4.05 -0.44 -13.71
CA PRO A 402 4.41 -0.38 -12.30
C PRO A 402 4.87 -1.74 -11.76
N ASP A 403 5.81 -1.72 -10.81
CA ASP A 403 6.20 -2.91 -10.05
C ASP A 403 5.14 -3.21 -8.98
N MET A 404 4.44 -4.33 -9.16
CA MET A 404 3.36 -4.76 -8.26
C MET A 404 3.84 -5.74 -7.16
N SER A 405 5.15 -6.04 -7.09
CA SER A 405 5.68 -7.09 -6.21
C SER A 405 5.57 -6.79 -4.70
N GLU A 406 5.44 -5.51 -4.34
CA GLU A 406 5.24 -5.03 -2.96
C GLU A 406 3.78 -4.66 -2.63
N MET A 407 2.85 -4.89 -3.57
CA MET A 407 1.45 -4.55 -3.41
C MET A 407 0.65 -5.74 -2.87
N ASP A 408 -0.34 -5.44 -2.02
CA ASP A 408 -1.29 -6.42 -1.51
C ASP A 408 -2.38 -6.73 -2.55
N GLN A 409 -3.15 -7.81 -2.34
CA GLN A 409 -4.18 -8.25 -3.28
C GLN A 409 -5.26 -7.20 -3.54
N ASP A 410 -5.59 -6.35 -2.56
CA ASP A 410 -6.57 -5.28 -2.67
C ASP A 410 -6.07 -4.05 -3.47
N GLU A 411 -4.79 -4.05 -3.85
CA GLU A 411 -4.18 -3.02 -4.69
C GLU A 411 -4.02 -3.47 -6.14
N HIS A 412 -4.35 -4.73 -6.46
CA HIS A 412 -4.23 -5.31 -7.79
C HIS A 412 -5.50 -5.08 -8.61
N TYR A 413 -5.47 -4.08 -9.49
CA TYR A 413 -6.54 -3.81 -10.44
C TYR A 413 -6.21 -4.45 -11.80
N LEU A 414 -7.18 -5.19 -12.34
CA LEU A 414 -7.00 -5.97 -13.57
C LEU A 414 -7.49 -5.18 -14.80
N PRO A 415 -6.59 -4.69 -15.65
CA PRO A 415 -6.96 -4.14 -16.95
C PRO A 415 -7.35 -5.24 -17.95
N HIS A 416 -7.98 -4.85 -19.06
CA HIS A 416 -8.46 -5.82 -20.05
C HIS A 416 -7.32 -6.24 -21.00
N LYS A 417 -7.12 -7.55 -21.18
CA LYS A 417 -6.21 -8.13 -22.21
C LYS A 417 -4.72 -7.81 -22.09
N PHE A 418 -4.19 -7.47 -20.91
CA PHE A 418 -2.74 -7.43 -20.69
C PHE A 418 -2.24 -8.74 -20.09
N PHE A 419 -1.24 -9.32 -20.76
CA PHE A 419 -0.61 -10.57 -20.35
C PHE A 419 0.92 -10.44 -20.37
N HIS A 420 1.57 -11.04 -19.38
CA HIS A 420 3.02 -11.22 -19.40
C HIS A 420 3.41 -12.29 -20.43
N SER A 421 4.72 -12.38 -20.71
CA SER A 421 5.29 -13.34 -21.66
C SER A 421 5.00 -14.81 -21.33
N ASP A 422 4.76 -15.12 -20.05
CA ASP A 422 4.39 -16.45 -19.55
C ASP A 422 2.87 -16.75 -19.62
N GLY A 423 2.07 -15.79 -20.09
CA GLY A 423 0.61 -15.90 -20.20
C GLY A 423 -0.16 -15.53 -18.93
N SER A 424 0.51 -15.15 -17.84
CA SER A 424 -0.15 -14.62 -16.64
C SER A 424 -0.74 -13.23 -16.89
N ARG A 425 -1.76 -12.85 -16.12
CA ARG A 425 -2.41 -11.53 -16.22
C ARG A 425 -1.56 -10.46 -15.56
N ALA A 426 -1.50 -9.28 -16.17
CA ALA A 426 -0.83 -8.14 -15.61
C ALA A 426 -1.78 -7.20 -14.87
N TYR A 427 -1.29 -6.60 -13.79
CA TYR A 427 -2.06 -5.74 -12.88
C TYR A 427 -1.40 -4.36 -12.75
N VAL A 428 -2.21 -3.38 -12.39
CA VAL A 428 -1.77 -2.02 -12.00
C VAL A 428 -2.44 -1.63 -10.68
N TYR A 429 -2.09 -0.46 -10.16
CA TYR A 429 -2.61 0.08 -8.90
C TYR A 429 -3.47 1.31 -9.12
N SER A 430 -4.24 1.73 -8.11
CA SER A 430 -4.89 3.06 -8.09
C SER A 430 -4.29 3.92 -6.99
N ASN A 431 -4.05 5.20 -7.25
CA ASN A 431 -3.67 6.15 -6.19
C ASN A 431 -4.82 6.39 -5.19
N ALA A 432 -6.06 6.05 -5.55
CA ALA A 432 -7.19 6.12 -4.62
C ALA A 432 -7.16 5.00 -3.57
N ASN A 433 -6.38 3.92 -3.77
CA ASN A 433 -6.16 2.94 -2.72
C ASN A 433 -5.22 3.54 -1.65
N PRO A 434 -5.64 3.59 -0.37
CA PRO A 434 -4.83 4.14 0.72
C PRO A 434 -3.43 3.51 0.84
N LYS A 435 -3.33 2.18 0.67
CA LYS A 435 -2.06 1.47 0.79
C LYS A 435 -1.08 1.92 -0.30
N SER A 436 -1.55 2.09 -1.53
CA SER A 436 -0.72 2.50 -2.68
C SER A 436 -0.08 3.87 -2.44
N THR A 437 -0.90 4.89 -2.20
CA THR A 437 -0.40 6.26 -2.02
C THR A 437 0.43 6.39 -0.74
N ILE A 438 0.04 5.76 0.37
CA ILE A 438 0.83 5.80 1.61
C ILE A 438 2.18 5.09 1.42
N ARG A 439 2.26 4.00 0.66
CA ARG A 439 3.53 3.32 0.33
C ARG A 439 4.48 4.19 -0.48
N HIS A 440 3.97 5.07 -1.34
CA HIS A 440 4.84 6.01 -2.06
C HIS A 440 5.64 6.89 -1.10
N PHE A 441 5.02 7.37 0.00
CA PHE A 441 5.73 8.11 1.05
C PHE A 441 6.66 7.24 1.88
N LYS A 442 6.34 5.95 2.04
CA LYS A 442 7.26 4.98 2.63
C LYS A 442 8.53 4.86 1.79
N TRP A 443 8.39 4.70 0.48
CA TRP A 443 9.53 4.67 -0.44
C TRP A 443 10.33 5.97 -0.33
N MET A 444 9.69 7.14 -0.38
CA MET A 444 10.40 8.41 -0.18
C MET A 444 11.21 8.44 1.12
N HIS A 445 10.66 7.92 2.22
CA HIS A 445 11.38 7.79 3.49
C HIS A 445 12.55 6.81 3.40
N ASP A 446 12.31 5.60 2.90
CA ASP A 446 13.30 4.53 2.81
C ASP A 446 14.52 4.94 1.94
N TYR A 447 14.32 5.81 0.93
CA TYR A 447 15.39 6.34 0.08
C TYR A 447 15.86 7.76 0.44
N GLY A 448 15.28 8.41 1.46
CA GLY A 448 15.72 9.75 1.89
C GLY A 448 15.33 10.92 0.97
N ILE A 449 14.24 10.77 0.21
CA ILE A 449 13.59 11.83 -0.57
C ILE A 449 12.80 12.73 0.39
N ASP A 450 12.87 14.05 0.20
CA ASP A 450 12.38 15.01 1.20
C ASP A 450 10.84 15.10 1.24
N GLY A 451 10.19 15.11 0.07
CA GLY A 451 8.75 15.31 -0.02
C GLY A 451 8.24 15.55 -1.43
N VAL A 452 7.00 16.03 -1.53
CA VAL A 452 6.32 16.24 -2.82
C VAL A 452 5.57 17.56 -2.95
N PHE A 453 5.47 18.06 -4.18
CA PHE A 453 4.38 18.95 -4.59
C PHE A 453 3.26 18.09 -5.17
N VAL A 454 2.14 18.01 -4.45
CA VAL A 454 0.94 17.29 -4.90
C VAL A 454 0.19 18.16 -5.89
N GLN A 455 0.15 17.74 -7.15
CA GLN A 455 -0.45 18.51 -8.22
C GLN A 455 -1.97 18.39 -8.24
N ARG A 456 -2.61 19.51 -8.57
CA ARG A 456 -4.06 19.67 -8.70
C ARG A 456 -4.33 20.41 -10.01
N PHE A 457 -4.89 19.72 -10.99
CA PHE A 457 -5.21 20.31 -12.28
C PHE A 457 -6.44 21.18 -12.17
N ALA A 458 -6.36 22.41 -12.68
CA ALA A 458 -7.44 23.37 -12.58
C ALA A 458 -8.76 22.78 -13.09
N MET A 459 -8.74 22.11 -14.25
CA MET A 459 -9.95 21.54 -14.83
C MET A 459 -10.52 20.36 -14.05
N GLU A 460 -9.68 19.59 -13.34
CA GLU A 460 -10.13 18.44 -12.55
C GLU A 460 -10.76 18.81 -11.20
N VAL A 461 -10.46 20.02 -10.70
CA VAL A 461 -10.91 20.45 -9.36
C VAL A 461 -11.90 21.63 -9.38
N THR A 462 -12.19 22.20 -10.55
CA THR A 462 -13.05 23.41 -10.65
C THR A 462 -14.34 23.23 -11.47
N ILE A 463 -14.51 22.12 -12.18
CA ILE A 463 -15.74 21.84 -12.93
C ILE A 463 -16.80 21.27 -11.98
N ASP A 464 -17.98 21.88 -11.98
CA ASP A 464 -19.08 21.58 -11.03
C ASP A 464 -20.36 21.05 -11.68
N TRP A 465 -20.52 21.22 -12.99
CA TRP A 465 -21.75 20.86 -13.71
C TRP A 465 -21.70 19.46 -14.35
N ASP A 466 -20.57 18.76 -14.21
CA ASP A 466 -20.35 17.44 -14.78
C ASP A 466 -20.09 16.42 -13.65
N GLU A 467 -20.78 15.29 -13.69
CA GLU A 467 -20.73 14.29 -12.62
C GLU A 467 -19.35 13.61 -12.54
N GLU A 468 -18.72 13.31 -13.68
CA GLU A 468 -17.37 12.74 -13.74
C GLU A 468 -16.35 13.73 -13.15
N ALA A 469 -16.47 15.02 -13.45
CA ALA A 469 -15.63 16.04 -12.84
C ALA A 469 -15.83 16.18 -11.32
N VAL A 470 -17.06 16.06 -10.82
CA VAL A 470 -17.32 16.04 -9.37
C VAL A 470 -16.64 14.84 -8.71
N PHE A 471 -16.74 13.65 -9.30
CA PHE A 471 -16.03 12.46 -8.83
C PHE A 471 -14.51 12.62 -8.92
N SER A 472 -14.01 13.25 -9.99
CA SER A 472 -12.58 13.57 -10.14
C SER A 472 -12.09 14.41 -8.98
N ARG A 473 -12.76 15.54 -8.68
CA ARG A 473 -12.39 16.40 -7.54
C ARG A 473 -12.43 15.66 -6.21
N ILE A 474 -13.44 14.82 -5.97
CA ILE A 474 -13.51 13.99 -4.76
C ILE A 474 -12.30 13.05 -4.70
N GLY A 475 -11.94 12.42 -5.82
CA GLY A 475 -10.75 11.58 -5.95
C GLY A 475 -9.46 12.35 -5.67
N TYR A 476 -9.27 13.56 -6.22
CA TYR A 476 -8.11 14.40 -5.95
C TYR A 476 -8.03 14.87 -4.49
N ASN A 477 -9.16 15.17 -3.85
CA ASN A 477 -9.22 15.49 -2.42
C ASN A 477 -8.83 14.29 -1.56
N HIS A 478 -9.33 13.11 -1.91
CA HIS A 478 -8.98 11.85 -1.25
C HIS A 478 -7.48 11.56 -1.37
N VAL A 479 -6.90 11.65 -2.57
CA VAL A 479 -5.47 11.43 -2.76
C VAL A 479 -4.62 12.48 -2.04
N LEU A 480 -5.03 13.76 -2.04
CA LEU A 480 -4.33 14.79 -1.25
C LEU A 480 -4.32 14.46 0.24
N ASP A 481 -5.43 13.95 0.78
CA ASP A 481 -5.49 13.52 2.18
C ASP A 481 -4.59 12.29 2.43
N LEU A 482 -4.58 11.31 1.53
CA LEU A 482 -3.66 10.17 1.61
C LEU A 482 -2.19 10.61 1.55
N CYS A 483 -1.86 11.61 0.74
CA CYS A 483 -0.54 12.22 0.70
C CYS A 483 -0.17 12.86 2.03
N ARG A 484 -1.09 13.64 2.63
CA ARG A 484 -0.90 14.21 3.98
C ARG A 484 -0.67 13.12 5.03
N GLN A 485 -1.47 12.05 5.01
CA GLN A 485 -1.34 10.92 5.93
C GLN A 485 0.01 10.21 5.75
N GLY A 486 0.38 9.89 4.51
CA GLY A 486 1.66 9.26 4.17
C GLY A 486 2.86 10.11 4.59
N ALA A 487 2.82 11.42 4.31
CA ALA A 487 3.86 12.35 4.69
C ALA A 487 4.04 12.44 6.22
N ASN A 488 2.94 12.55 6.97
CA ASN A 488 2.99 12.55 8.43
C ASN A 488 3.51 11.23 9.01
N LYS A 489 3.05 10.10 8.44
CA LYS A 489 3.41 8.74 8.86
C LYS A 489 4.90 8.43 8.61
N TYR A 490 5.46 8.87 7.50
CA TYR A 490 6.85 8.56 7.13
C TYR A 490 7.80 9.76 7.22
N GLY A 491 7.36 10.84 7.88
CA GLY A 491 8.19 12.01 8.17
C GLY A 491 8.70 12.71 6.90
N ARG A 492 7.92 12.70 5.84
CA ARG A 492 8.18 13.45 4.60
C ARG A 492 7.40 14.76 4.63
N THR A 493 7.66 15.66 3.70
CA THR A 493 6.88 16.89 3.54
C THR A 493 5.99 16.86 2.30
N TYR A 494 4.98 17.73 2.28
CA TYR A 494 4.16 17.93 1.09
C TYR A 494 3.70 19.38 0.95
N ALA A 495 3.49 19.84 -0.27
CA ALA A 495 2.87 21.12 -0.61
C ALA A 495 1.83 20.93 -1.71
N VAL A 496 0.82 21.80 -1.76
CA VAL A 496 -0.14 21.83 -2.88
C VAL A 496 0.47 22.60 -4.05
N MET A 497 0.28 22.09 -5.26
CA MET A 497 0.62 22.78 -6.51
C MET A 497 -0.59 22.78 -7.45
N TYR A 498 -1.00 23.94 -7.94
CA TYR A 498 -2.01 24.03 -8.99
C TYR A 498 -1.38 23.97 -10.37
N ASP A 499 -1.94 23.17 -11.27
CA ASP A 499 -1.58 23.14 -12.69
C ASP A 499 -2.64 23.87 -13.50
N LEU A 500 -2.22 24.90 -14.25
CA LEU A 500 -3.13 25.75 -15.03
C LEU A 500 -3.43 25.20 -16.44
N THR A 501 -3.01 23.98 -16.78
CA THR A 501 -3.29 23.36 -18.08
C THR A 501 -4.78 23.41 -18.40
N ASP A 502 -5.08 23.88 -19.61
CA ASP A 502 -6.42 24.03 -20.18
C ASP A 502 -7.41 24.90 -19.38
N MET A 503 -6.94 25.69 -18.40
CA MET A 503 -7.80 26.63 -17.67
C MET A 503 -8.30 27.78 -18.56
N PRO A 504 -9.62 27.99 -18.69
CA PRO A 504 -10.17 29.11 -19.45
C PRO A 504 -9.92 30.47 -18.79
N ALA A 505 -10.01 31.55 -19.57
CA ALA A 505 -10.02 32.92 -19.04
C ALA A 505 -11.17 33.11 -18.04
N GLY A 506 -10.89 33.79 -16.91
CA GLY A 506 -11.89 34.09 -15.89
C GLY A 506 -12.23 32.93 -14.94
N TYR A 507 -11.64 31.75 -15.09
CA TYR A 507 -11.86 30.60 -14.18
C TYR A 507 -11.08 30.66 -12.87
N VAL A 508 -10.23 31.67 -12.69
CA VAL A 508 -9.39 31.83 -11.50
C VAL A 508 -10.18 31.89 -10.19
N ASP A 509 -11.40 32.42 -10.22
CA ASP A 509 -12.25 32.46 -9.02
C ASP A 509 -12.63 31.05 -8.52
N ASN A 510 -12.73 30.07 -9.42
CA ASN A 510 -12.98 28.68 -9.02
C ASN A 510 -11.77 28.07 -8.32
N LEU A 511 -10.53 28.37 -8.76
CA LEU A 511 -9.31 27.97 -8.06
C LEU A 511 -9.20 28.61 -6.69
N ILE A 512 -9.54 29.90 -6.58
CA ILE A 512 -9.63 30.61 -5.29
C ILE A 512 -10.61 29.90 -4.35
N ASN A 513 -11.76 29.45 -4.87
CA ASN A 513 -12.75 28.73 -4.08
C ASN A 513 -12.28 27.32 -3.68
N ASP A 514 -11.57 26.59 -4.56
CA ASP A 514 -10.94 25.32 -4.20
C ASP A 514 -9.92 25.51 -3.07
N TRP A 515 -9.02 26.50 -3.15
CA TRP A 515 -8.06 26.78 -2.07
C TRP A 515 -8.76 27.12 -0.75
N LYS A 516 -9.82 27.94 -0.79
CA LYS A 516 -10.65 28.23 0.39
C LYS A 516 -11.24 26.97 0.98
N TYR A 517 -11.70 26.02 0.15
CA TYR A 517 -12.19 24.73 0.59
C TYR A 517 -11.08 23.91 1.25
N LEU A 518 -9.90 23.81 0.64
CA LEU A 518 -8.76 23.07 1.20
C LEU A 518 -8.35 23.61 2.59
N VAL A 519 -8.26 24.93 2.74
CA VAL A 519 -7.89 25.57 4.02
C VAL A 519 -9.02 25.46 5.05
N LYS A 520 -10.27 25.74 4.66
CA LYS A 520 -11.40 25.81 5.61
C LYS A 520 -11.91 24.44 6.03
N ILE A 521 -12.09 23.54 5.07
CA ILE A 521 -12.74 22.24 5.27
C ILE A 521 -11.70 21.16 5.51
N MET A 522 -10.73 21.01 4.59
CA MET A 522 -9.68 19.99 4.74
C MET A 522 -8.59 20.38 5.75
N LYS A 523 -8.61 21.62 6.24
CA LYS A 523 -7.63 22.17 7.20
C LYS A 523 -6.18 22.15 6.70
N ILE A 524 -5.98 22.18 5.38
CA ILE A 524 -4.67 22.34 4.76
C ILE A 524 -4.05 23.65 5.26
N THR A 525 -2.78 23.62 5.68
CA THR A 525 -2.05 24.71 6.37
C THR A 525 -2.52 25.11 7.77
N LYS A 526 -3.64 24.55 8.28
CA LYS A 526 -4.27 24.99 9.54
C LYS A 526 -4.41 23.88 10.59
N ASN A 527 -4.21 22.63 10.22
CA ASN A 527 -4.28 21.50 11.16
C ASN A 527 -3.02 21.47 12.06
N PRO A 528 -3.12 21.64 13.39
CA PRO A 528 -1.95 21.59 14.28
C PRO A 528 -1.29 20.20 14.34
N ASP A 529 -2.04 19.14 14.00
CA ASP A 529 -1.51 17.76 13.98
C ASP A 529 -0.76 17.45 12.68
N ASP A 530 -0.90 18.30 11.66
CA ASP A 530 -0.18 18.16 10.40
C ASP A 530 1.20 18.79 10.50
N LYS A 531 2.20 17.95 10.77
CA LYS A 531 3.60 18.34 10.88
C LYS A 531 4.33 18.31 9.54
N ALA A 532 3.64 17.89 8.47
CA ALA A 532 4.24 17.58 7.18
C ALA A 532 4.04 18.67 6.12
N TYR A 533 3.07 19.57 6.27
CA TYR A 533 2.88 20.64 5.29
C TYR A 533 4.14 21.52 5.18
N GLN A 534 4.65 21.68 3.96
CA GLN A 534 5.90 22.38 3.69
C GLN A 534 5.72 23.89 3.85
N HIS A 535 6.62 24.50 4.59
CA HIS A 535 6.76 25.93 4.78
C HIS A 535 8.09 26.40 4.24
N HIS A 536 8.18 27.69 3.95
CA HIS A 536 9.43 28.38 3.68
C HIS A 536 9.26 29.85 4.03
N LYS A 537 10.30 30.50 4.57
CA LYS A 537 10.22 31.88 5.10
C LYS A 537 9.07 32.09 6.09
N GLY A 538 8.79 31.07 6.91
CA GLY A 538 7.74 31.09 7.94
C GLY A 538 6.31 31.02 7.40
N LYS A 539 6.11 30.76 6.10
CA LYS A 539 4.80 30.72 5.43
C LYS A 539 4.56 29.36 4.75
N PRO A 540 3.32 28.87 4.68
CA PRO A 540 3.01 27.65 3.92
C PRO A 540 3.34 27.85 2.43
N VAL A 541 3.90 26.83 1.80
CA VAL A 541 4.24 26.86 0.37
C VAL A 541 3.03 26.44 -0.48
N VAL A 542 2.80 27.17 -1.59
CA VAL A 542 1.86 26.78 -2.65
C VAL A 542 2.54 26.98 -4.01
N GLY A 543 2.46 25.96 -4.87
CA GLY A 543 2.97 26.02 -6.24
C GLY A 543 1.89 26.40 -7.25
N ILE A 544 2.26 27.09 -8.33
CA ILE A 544 1.42 27.30 -9.51
C ILE A 544 2.25 26.97 -10.76
N TRP A 545 1.92 25.88 -11.44
CA TRP A 545 2.55 25.47 -12.68
C TRP A 545 1.81 26.06 -13.88
N GLY A 546 2.59 26.52 -14.87
CA GLY A 546 2.09 26.98 -16.16
C GLY A 546 2.12 28.50 -16.34
N VAL A 547 2.51 29.29 -15.35
CA VAL A 547 2.49 30.76 -15.49
C VAL A 547 3.43 31.21 -16.61
N GLY A 548 2.88 31.87 -17.63
CA GLY A 548 3.61 32.31 -18.83
C GLY A 548 3.42 31.44 -20.07
N TYR A 549 2.63 30.36 -19.99
CA TYR A 549 2.17 29.63 -21.18
C TYR A 549 0.88 30.27 -21.74
N HIS A 550 0.74 30.29 -23.06
CA HIS A 550 -0.46 30.81 -23.73
C HIS A 550 -1.51 29.70 -23.92
N ARG A 551 -2.31 29.43 -22.87
CA ARG A 551 -3.22 28.26 -22.80
C ARG A 551 -4.67 28.58 -22.39
N GLY A 552 -5.15 29.79 -22.66
CA GLY A 552 -6.55 30.18 -22.43
C GLY A 552 -6.73 31.21 -21.31
N TYR A 553 -6.16 30.96 -20.13
CA TYR A 553 -6.11 31.93 -19.04
C TYR A 553 -5.24 33.14 -19.38
N THR A 554 -5.53 34.25 -18.70
CA THR A 554 -4.85 35.53 -18.94
C THR A 554 -3.75 35.81 -17.93
N ARG A 555 -2.89 36.76 -18.26
CA ARG A 555 -1.95 37.34 -17.30
C ARG A 555 -2.65 37.88 -16.05
N GLY A 556 -3.81 38.53 -16.23
CA GLY A 556 -4.61 39.06 -15.12
C GLY A 556 -5.13 37.97 -14.18
N ASP A 557 -5.51 36.81 -14.72
CA ASP A 557 -5.90 35.64 -13.94
C ASP A 557 -4.72 35.15 -13.06
N CYS A 558 -3.54 35.01 -13.65
CA CYS A 558 -2.32 34.64 -12.91
C CYS A 558 -2.00 35.65 -11.79
N GLU A 559 -2.01 36.95 -12.10
CA GLU A 559 -1.72 38.00 -11.11
C GLU A 559 -2.75 38.00 -9.96
N LYS A 560 -4.03 37.82 -10.28
CA LYS A 560 -5.11 37.74 -9.29
C LYS A 560 -4.94 36.55 -8.36
N PHE A 561 -4.55 35.38 -8.89
CA PHE A 561 -4.36 34.19 -8.05
C PHE A 561 -3.15 34.31 -7.13
N ILE A 562 -2.03 34.81 -7.66
CA ILE A 562 -0.80 35.07 -6.88
C ILE A 562 -1.10 36.06 -5.75
N ASP A 563 -1.79 37.16 -6.07
CA ASP A 563 -2.16 38.17 -5.07
C ASP A 563 -3.05 37.57 -3.97
N PHE A 564 -4.08 36.81 -4.33
CA PHE A 564 -4.95 36.12 -3.37
C PHE A 564 -4.16 35.20 -2.43
N LEU A 565 -3.32 34.30 -2.97
CA LEU A 565 -2.55 33.34 -2.16
C LEU A 565 -1.57 34.04 -1.20
N LYS A 566 -1.04 35.21 -1.58
CA LYS A 566 -0.08 35.96 -0.75
C LYS A 566 -0.77 36.85 0.26
N ASN A 567 -1.84 37.55 -0.15
CA ASN A 567 -2.32 38.74 0.55
C ASN A 567 -3.75 38.62 1.11
N ASP A 568 -4.51 37.58 0.79
CA ASP A 568 -5.83 37.38 1.44
C ASP A 568 -5.66 37.19 2.96
N PRO A 569 -6.39 37.94 3.80
CA PRO A 569 -6.16 37.96 5.25
C PRO A 569 -6.59 36.68 5.97
N ILE A 570 -7.40 35.83 5.34
CA ILE A 570 -7.95 34.61 5.97
C ILE A 570 -7.31 33.36 5.36
N TYR A 571 -7.22 33.32 4.03
CA TYR A 571 -6.81 32.16 3.24
C TYR A 571 -5.45 32.32 2.58
N GLY A 572 -4.89 33.54 2.56
CA GLY A 572 -3.59 33.83 1.99
C GLY A 572 -2.44 33.65 3.00
N GLY A 573 -1.38 34.46 2.84
CA GLY A 573 -0.18 34.37 3.65
C GLY A 573 0.78 33.27 3.21
N CYS A 574 0.72 32.83 1.95
CA CYS A 574 1.56 31.75 1.41
C CYS A 574 2.89 32.28 0.85
N THR A 575 3.88 31.39 0.79
CA THR A 575 5.02 31.49 -0.12
C THR A 575 4.62 30.86 -1.45
N VAL A 576 4.73 31.62 -2.54
CA VAL A 576 4.27 31.19 -3.87
C VAL A 576 5.45 30.81 -4.75
N MET A 577 5.44 29.57 -5.24
CA MET A 577 6.38 29.04 -6.21
C MET A 577 5.72 28.99 -7.60
N LEU A 578 6.40 29.50 -8.64
CA LEU A 578 5.88 29.49 -10.02
C LEU A 578 6.66 28.53 -10.91
N GLY A 579 5.94 27.57 -11.50
CA GLY A 579 6.40 26.77 -12.62
C GLY A 579 6.26 27.55 -13.92
N VAL A 580 7.37 27.90 -14.56
CA VAL A 580 7.43 28.83 -15.71
C VAL A 580 8.04 28.16 -16.96
N PRO A 581 7.86 28.73 -18.17
CA PRO A 581 8.52 28.22 -19.37
C PRO A 581 10.06 28.11 -19.25
N PHE A 582 10.66 27.17 -19.97
CA PHE A 582 12.12 26.94 -19.93
C PHE A 582 12.98 28.19 -20.19
N GLU A 583 12.57 29.05 -21.13
CA GLU A 583 13.27 30.29 -21.49
C GLU A 583 12.59 31.55 -20.93
N TRP A 584 11.94 31.43 -19.76
CA TRP A 584 11.15 32.47 -19.11
C TRP A 584 11.87 33.82 -18.96
N ARG A 585 13.18 33.85 -18.64
CA ARG A 585 13.91 35.10 -18.45
C ARG A 585 14.13 35.86 -19.76
N SER A 586 14.54 35.14 -20.81
CA SER A 586 14.84 35.76 -22.12
C SER A 586 13.62 35.96 -23.01
N ARG A 587 12.53 35.20 -22.80
CA ARG A 587 11.31 35.23 -23.63
C ARG A 587 10.04 35.56 -22.86
N GLY A 588 10.14 35.92 -21.58
CA GLY A 588 8.98 36.18 -20.73
C GLY A 588 8.25 37.47 -21.05
N GLY A 589 8.91 38.46 -21.65
CA GLY A 589 8.29 39.73 -22.00
C GLY A 589 7.65 40.40 -20.78
N ASP A 590 6.35 40.69 -20.87
CA ASP A 590 5.58 41.33 -19.80
C ASP A 590 5.28 40.41 -18.60
N TYR A 591 5.41 39.08 -18.76
CA TYR A 591 5.31 38.14 -17.64
C TYR A 591 6.45 38.26 -16.63
N LEU A 592 7.57 38.91 -16.97
CA LEU A 592 8.64 39.17 -16.01
C LEU A 592 8.13 39.95 -14.77
N GLU A 593 7.16 40.85 -14.96
CA GLU A 593 6.53 41.58 -13.84
C GLU A 593 5.59 40.70 -13.01
N VAL A 594 4.99 39.66 -13.60
CA VAL A 594 4.23 38.64 -12.86
C VAL A 594 5.17 37.78 -12.01
N TYR A 595 6.29 37.36 -12.58
CA TYR A 595 7.27 36.51 -11.90
C TYR A 595 7.88 37.19 -10.67
N LYS A 596 8.07 38.51 -10.70
CA LYS A 596 8.50 39.31 -9.53
C LYS A 596 7.51 39.28 -8.36
N LYS A 597 6.25 38.90 -8.58
CA LYS A 597 5.25 38.76 -7.50
C LYS A 597 5.38 37.42 -6.75
N ALA A 598 6.13 36.46 -7.29
CA ALA A 598 6.37 35.17 -6.67
C ALA A 598 7.34 35.25 -5.47
N ASP A 599 7.71 34.10 -4.93
CA ASP A 599 8.82 33.95 -3.99
C ASP A 599 9.89 32.99 -4.54
N ILE A 600 9.48 32.02 -5.36
CA ILE A 600 10.35 31.00 -5.97
C ILE A 600 10.00 30.81 -7.45
N ILE A 601 11.01 30.77 -8.33
CA ILE A 601 10.85 30.46 -9.77
C ILE A 601 11.43 29.08 -10.09
N SER A 602 10.67 28.29 -10.86
CA SER A 602 11.05 26.94 -11.32
C SER A 602 10.79 26.77 -12.82
N PRO A 603 11.82 26.86 -13.67
CA PRO A 603 11.66 26.67 -15.10
C PRO A 603 11.48 25.19 -15.48
N TRP A 604 10.46 24.89 -16.28
CA TRP A 604 10.15 23.54 -16.74
C TRP A 604 11.16 23.04 -17.80
N SER A 605 12.04 22.11 -17.42
CA SER A 605 13.10 21.56 -18.26
C SER A 605 12.76 20.25 -18.97
N VAL A 606 11.69 19.56 -18.55
CA VAL A 606 11.27 18.27 -19.13
C VAL A 606 11.08 18.41 -20.65
N GLY A 607 11.65 17.47 -21.39
CA GLY A 607 11.61 17.47 -22.85
C GLY A 607 12.52 18.52 -23.53
N ARG A 608 13.21 19.39 -22.79
CA ARG A 608 14.11 20.43 -23.35
C ARG A 608 15.56 19.98 -23.42
N LEU A 609 16.04 19.28 -22.39
CA LEU A 609 17.39 18.72 -22.35
C LEU A 609 17.35 17.33 -22.99
N LYS A 610 18.18 17.03 -24.00
CA LYS A 610 18.11 15.75 -24.73
C LYS A 610 19.20 14.75 -24.35
N ASN A 611 20.26 15.20 -23.69
CA ASN A 611 21.41 14.38 -23.30
C ASN A 611 22.21 15.05 -22.16
N ILE A 612 23.25 14.35 -21.69
CA ILE A 612 24.13 14.78 -20.60
C ILE A 612 24.80 16.15 -20.88
N ASN A 613 25.21 16.41 -22.13
CA ASN A 613 25.88 17.67 -22.49
C ASN A 613 24.91 18.85 -22.46
N ASP A 614 23.67 18.66 -22.91
CA ASP A 614 22.62 19.68 -22.79
C ASP A 614 22.39 20.05 -21.32
N ALA A 615 22.32 19.05 -20.43
CA ALA A 615 22.14 19.26 -19.00
C ALA A 615 23.30 20.05 -18.36
N LYS A 616 24.56 19.66 -18.65
CA LYS A 616 25.76 20.36 -18.19
C LYS A 616 25.78 21.81 -18.70
N ASN A 617 25.52 22.02 -19.99
CA ASN A 617 25.53 23.34 -20.61
C ASN A 617 24.41 24.22 -20.07
N TYR A 618 23.20 23.69 -19.88
CA TYR A 618 22.08 24.42 -19.29
C TYR A 618 22.41 24.94 -17.88
N ALA A 619 22.97 24.08 -17.03
CA ALA A 619 23.34 24.44 -15.67
C ALA A 619 24.48 25.46 -15.61
N ALA A 620 25.50 25.32 -16.46
CA ALA A 620 26.67 26.21 -16.47
C ALA A 620 26.41 27.58 -17.12
N THR A 621 25.31 27.72 -17.87
CA THR A 621 24.99 28.97 -18.60
C THR A 621 23.69 29.59 -18.10
N ARG A 622 22.53 29.05 -18.50
CA ARG A 622 21.22 29.64 -18.23
C ARG A 622 20.90 29.69 -16.74
N VAL A 623 21.15 28.60 -16.00
CA VAL A 623 20.84 28.52 -14.56
C VAL A 623 21.61 29.55 -13.74
N VAL A 624 22.89 29.78 -14.05
CA VAL A 624 23.70 30.80 -13.36
C VAL A 624 23.09 32.19 -13.48
N GLU A 625 22.68 32.56 -14.70
CA GLU A 625 22.05 33.85 -14.97
C GLU A 625 20.62 33.95 -14.41
N ASP A 626 19.87 32.84 -14.40
CA ASP A 626 18.53 32.77 -13.82
C ASP A 626 18.58 32.93 -12.30
N ILE A 627 19.54 32.27 -11.62
CA ILE A 627 19.80 32.44 -10.18
C ILE A 627 20.17 33.89 -9.88
N LYS A 628 21.05 34.49 -10.68
CA LYS A 628 21.46 35.89 -10.52
C LYS A 628 20.25 36.82 -10.62
N TRP A 629 19.43 36.67 -11.66
CA TRP A 629 18.21 37.47 -11.84
C TRP A 629 17.24 37.31 -10.67
N CYS A 630 17.05 36.08 -10.16
CA CYS A 630 16.19 35.84 -9.01
C CYS A 630 16.69 36.61 -7.78
N LYS A 631 18.00 36.54 -7.49
CA LYS A 631 18.62 37.28 -6.38
C LYS A 631 18.44 38.79 -6.52
N GLU A 632 18.66 39.35 -7.71
CA GLU A 632 18.48 40.78 -8.00
C GLU A 632 17.02 41.25 -7.80
N ASN A 633 16.05 40.33 -7.88
CA ASN A 633 14.63 40.59 -7.70
C ASN A 633 14.07 40.03 -6.38
N SER A 634 14.93 39.65 -5.42
CA SER A 634 14.52 39.08 -4.12
C SER A 634 13.70 37.79 -4.19
N LEU A 635 13.91 36.99 -5.23
CA LEU A 635 13.31 35.68 -5.46
C LEU A 635 14.35 34.57 -5.24
N GLU A 636 13.86 33.35 -5.07
CA GLU A 636 14.70 32.14 -5.08
C GLU A 636 14.45 31.28 -6.31
N PHE A 637 15.35 30.33 -6.55
CA PHE A 637 15.36 29.54 -7.77
C PHE A 637 15.39 28.05 -7.46
N MET A 638 14.47 27.31 -8.07
CA MET A 638 14.30 25.86 -7.90
C MET A 638 14.25 25.21 -9.29
N PRO A 639 15.39 24.82 -9.88
CA PRO A 639 15.41 24.18 -11.21
C PRO A 639 14.76 22.80 -11.21
N VAL A 640 14.23 22.40 -12.38
CA VAL A 640 13.64 21.08 -12.61
C VAL A 640 14.69 20.08 -13.13
N SER A 641 14.70 18.86 -12.58
CA SER A 641 15.42 17.69 -13.08
C SER A 641 14.48 16.55 -13.44
N PHE A 642 14.84 15.68 -14.40
CA PHE A 642 13.99 14.56 -14.84
C PHE A 642 14.81 13.35 -15.33
N PRO A 643 14.34 12.09 -15.12
CA PRO A 643 15.14 10.89 -15.38
C PRO A 643 15.31 10.57 -16.87
N GLY A 644 14.34 10.98 -17.67
CA GLY A 644 14.18 10.70 -19.09
C GLY A 644 12.78 11.14 -19.52
N PHE A 645 12.40 10.84 -20.75
CA PHE A 645 11.09 11.25 -21.29
C PHE A 645 10.66 10.34 -22.42
N GLY A 646 9.36 10.10 -22.53
CA GLY A 646 8.75 9.21 -23.50
C GLY A 646 7.25 9.43 -23.50
N TRP A 647 6.59 9.36 -24.66
CA TRP A 647 5.13 9.50 -24.79
C TRP A 647 4.62 8.77 -26.05
N GLY A 648 5.29 7.67 -26.39
CA GLY A 648 5.02 6.88 -27.59
C GLY A 648 3.60 6.31 -27.61
N ASN A 649 3.13 5.75 -26.49
CA ASN A 649 1.79 5.25 -26.31
C ASN A 649 0.78 6.39 -26.20
N LEU A 650 1.06 7.44 -25.42
CA LEU A 650 0.12 8.55 -25.20
C LEU A 650 -0.16 9.40 -26.45
N LYS A 651 0.86 9.69 -27.28
CA LYS A 651 0.74 10.58 -28.46
C LYS A 651 0.90 9.88 -29.80
N GLY A 652 1.20 8.58 -29.83
CA GLY A 652 1.52 7.84 -31.05
C GLY A 652 2.80 8.31 -31.75
N LYS A 653 3.66 9.09 -31.06
CA LYS A 653 4.90 9.67 -31.61
C LYS A 653 6.08 9.28 -30.74
N LYS A 654 7.12 8.70 -31.36
CA LYS A 654 8.38 8.43 -30.67
C LYS A 654 9.15 9.73 -30.42
N SER A 655 8.92 10.36 -29.27
CA SER A 655 9.90 11.25 -28.66
C SER A 655 10.44 10.52 -27.45
N PHE A 656 11.76 10.30 -27.40
CA PHE A 656 12.41 9.53 -26.35
C PHE A 656 13.68 10.27 -25.91
N ILE A 657 13.88 10.39 -24.61
CA ILE A 657 15.11 10.87 -23.98
C ILE A 657 15.62 9.72 -23.10
N SER A 658 16.76 9.16 -23.50
CA SER A 658 17.43 8.07 -22.81
C SER A 658 17.74 8.46 -21.37
N ARG A 659 17.54 7.50 -20.45
CA ARG A 659 17.93 7.67 -19.04
C ARG A 659 19.43 7.42 -18.81
N GLU A 660 20.12 6.81 -19.77
CA GLU A 660 21.57 6.52 -19.73
C GLU A 660 22.00 5.79 -18.44
N ASP A 661 21.27 4.75 -18.03
CA ASP A 661 21.47 4.03 -16.75
C ASP A 661 21.42 4.93 -15.49
N GLY A 662 20.76 6.09 -15.60
CA GLY A 662 20.70 7.12 -14.57
C GLY A 662 21.78 8.19 -14.69
N ARG A 663 22.75 8.08 -15.60
CA ARG A 663 23.79 9.09 -15.79
C ARG A 663 23.23 10.43 -16.25
N PHE A 664 22.17 10.42 -17.06
CA PHE A 664 21.48 11.64 -17.50
C PHE A 664 20.85 12.41 -16.33
N LEU A 665 20.17 11.71 -15.42
CA LEU A 665 19.60 12.33 -14.22
C LEU A 665 20.69 12.85 -13.28
N TRP A 666 21.71 12.03 -13.01
CA TRP A 666 22.81 12.41 -12.13
C TRP A 666 23.56 13.64 -12.64
N ALA A 667 23.80 13.73 -13.95
CA ALA A 667 24.43 14.88 -14.57
C ALA A 667 23.64 16.18 -14.35
N GLN A 668 22.30 16.12 -14.36
CA GLN A 668 21.46 17.26 -14.00
C GLN A 668 21.65 17.63 -12.53
N HIS A 669 21.48 16.69 -11.59
CA HIS A 669 21.63 16.97 -10.16
C HIS A 669 23.00 17.57 -9.81
N TYR A 670 24.08 16.90 -10.24
CA TYR A 670 25.44 17.40 -10.02
C TYR A 670 25.63 18.80 -10.61
N SER A 671 25.23 19.01 -11.87
CA SER A 671 25.51 20.27 -12.56
C SER A 671 24.69 21.42 -11.96
N LEU A 672 23.43 21.18 -11.56
CA LEU A 672 22.60 22.18 -10.90
C LEU A 672 23.19 22.57 -9.53
N ILE A 673 23.55 21.59 -8.70
CA ILE A 673 24.14 21.85 -7.36
C ILE A 673 25.47 22.58 -7.49
N LYS A 674 26.35 22.11 -8.39
CA LYS A 674 27.65 22.75 -8.66
C LYS A 674 27.52 24.22 -9.06
N ASN A 675 26.48 24.56 -9.82
CA ASN A 675 26.23 25.92 -10.30
C ASN A 675 25.29 26.72 -9.38
N GLY A 676 25.10 26.29 -8.12
CA GLY A 676 24.51 27.10 -7.06
C GLY A 676 23.02 26.88 -6.81
N ALA A 677 22.41 25.84 -7.38
CA ALA A 677 21.05 25.46 -7.01
C ALA A 677 21.01 25.00 -5.54
N ASN A 678 20.11 25.60 -4.75
CA ASN A 678 19.89 25.26 -3.35
C ASN A 678 18.61 24.45 -3.12
N MET A 679 17.75 24.36 -4.14
CA MET A 679 16.49 23.61 -4.14
C MET A 679 16.37 22.91 -5.49
N ILE A 680 15.78 21.72 -5.55
CA ILE A 680 15.55 21.01 -6.83
C ILE A 680 14.13 20.47 -6.86
N TYR A 681 13.44 20.70 -7.99
CA TYR A 681 12.18 20.06 -8.30
C TYR A 681 12.43 18.83 -9.18
N GLN A 682 12.12 17.64 -8.67
CA GLN A 682 12.28 16.39 -9.42
C GLN A 682 10.97 16.04 -10.15
N ALA A 683 10.98 16.17 -11.47
CA ALA A 683 9.88 15.74 -12.33
C ALA A 683 10.14 14.30 -12.80
N MET A 684 9.36 13.29 -12.41
CA MET A 684 8.25 13.28 -11.45
C MET A 684 8.39 12.04 -10.55
N PHE A 685 7.62 11.96 -9.48
CA PHE A 685 7.56 10.75 -8.67
C PHE A 685 6.90 9.59 -9.44
N ASP A 686 5.69 9.79 -9.94
CA ASP A 686 4.78 8.74 -10.41
C ASP A 686 4.33 8.80 -11.88
N GLU A 687 4.68 9.83 -12.66
CA GLU A 687 4.17 10.05 -14.04
C GLU A 687 4.76 9.05 -15.08
N LEU A 688 4.06 7.93 -15.26
CA LEU A 688 4.36 6.85 -16.22
C LEU A 688 4.07 7.22 -17.69
N ASP A 689 3.12 8.11 -17.92
CA ASP A 689 2.60 8.49 -19.25
C ASP A 689 3.54 9.46 -20.01
N GLU A 690 4.41 10.16 -19.29
CA GLU A 690 5.50 10.95 -19.88
C GLU A 690 6.90 10.37 -19.61
N SER A 691 6.98 9.16 -19.05
CA SER A 691 8.24 8.48 -18.67
C SER A 691 9.13 9.27 -17.72
N THR A 692 8.58 10.17 -16.91
CA THR A 692 9.35 11.00 -15.98
C THR A 692 9.40 10.40 -14.57
N GLN A 693 8.68 9.30 -14.33
CA GLN A 693 8.62 8.63 -13.04
C GLN A 693 9.99 8.15 -12.52
N ILE A 694 10.19 8.23 -11.21
CA ILE A 694 11.35 7.65 -10.49
C ILE A 694 10.98 6.45 -9.62
N TYR A 695 9.69 6.22 -9.36
CA TYR A 695 9.20 5.11 -8.54
C TYR A 695 9.34 3.73 -9.22
N LYS A 696 9.01 2.66 -8.50
CA LYS A 696 9.34 1.29 -8.91
C LYS A 696 8.54 0.81 -10.12
N VAL A 697 9.25 0.29 -11.14
CA VAL A 697 8.69 -0.29 -12.36
C VAL A 697 9.24 -1.69 -12.61
N THR A 698 8.49 -2.53 -13.33
CA THR A 698 8.91 -3.91 -13.63
C THR A 698 9.75 -3.98 -14.91
N ASP A 699 10.77 -4.83 -14.90
CA ASP A 699 11.52 -5.23 -16.11
C ASP A 699 10.83 -6.36 -16.89
N ASN A 700 9.69 -6.87 -16.40
CA ASN A 700 8.85 -7.85 -17.09
C ASN A 700 7.44 -7.28 -17.34
N PRO A 701 7.30 -6.20 -18.12
CA PRO A 701 5.99 -5.63 -18.45
C PRO A 701 5.16 -6.58 -19.33
N PRO A 702 3.87 -6.30 -19.53
CA PRO A 702 3.04 -7.06 -20.46
C PRO A 702 3.59 -7.02 -21.89
N VAL A 703 3.36 -8.09 -22.64
CA VAL A 703 3.75 -8.18 -24.05
C VAL A 703 2.50 -8.06 -24.94
N GLY A 704 2.61 -7.32 -26.04
CA GLY A 704 1.46 -7.09 -26.92
C GLY A 704 1.69 -6.04 -27.99
N LYS A 705 0.59 -5.42 -28.42
CA LYS A 705 0.56 -4.27 -29.32
C LYS A 705 1.14 -3.02 -28.66
N SER A 706 0.76 -2.74 -27.41
CA SER A 706 1.36 -1.68 -26.59
C SER A 706 2.79 -2.08 -26.23
N LYS A 707 3.71 -1.11 -26.26
CA LYS A 707 5.14 -1.31 -25.96
C LYS A 707 5.50 -0.54 -24.72
N PHE A 708 6.25 -1.17 -23.82
CA PHE A 708 6.67 -0.58 -22.56
C PHE A 708 8.19 -0.55 -22.47
N ASP A 709 8.71 0.58 -22.01
CA ASP A 709 10.10 0.72 -21.61
C ASP A 709 10.31 0.10 -20.22
N THR A 710 11.56 -0.16 -19.88
CA THR A 710 11.97 -0.81 -18.63
C THR A 710 13.18 -0.10 -18.04
N TYR A 711 13.66 -0.55 -16.88
CA TYR A 711 14.95 -0.10 -16.38
C TYR A 711 16.12 -0.93 -16.92
N GLU A 712 15.86 -1.71 -17.98
CA GLU A 712 16.85 -2.43 -18.77
C GLU A 712 17.69 -3.40 -17.92
N GLY A 713 17.10 -4.00 -16.87
CA GLY A 713 17.77 -4.91 -15.95
C GLY A 713 18.40 -4.24 -14.72
N LEU A 714 18.26 -2.91 -14.57
CA LEU A 714 18.60 -2.24 -13.32
C LEU A 714 17.55 -2.56 -12.25
N PRO A 715 17.90 -2.47 -10.95
CA PRO A 715 16.93 -2.70 -9.87
C PRO A 715 15.68 -1.83 -10.03
N SER A 716 14.48 -2.36 -9.72
CA SER A 716 13.22 -1.62 -9.91
C SER A 716 13.17 -0.30 -9.13
N ASP A 717 13.97 -0.17 -8.08
CA ASP A 717 14.10 1.02 -7.22
C ASP A 717 15.27 1.96 -7.58
N HIS A 718 15.94 1.75 -8.73
CA HIS A 718 17.18 2.44 -9.09
C HIS A 718 17.06 3.98 -9.02
N TYR A 719 15.99 4.54 -9.58
CA TYR A 719 15.82 6.01 -9.61
C TYR A 719 15.35 6.58 -8.27
N LEU A 720 14.64 5.81 -7.44
CA LEU A 720 14.36 6.21 -6.06
C LEU A 720 15.66 6.34 -5.26
N TRP A 721 16.53 5.31 -5.35
CA TRP A 721 17.84 5.33 -4.70
C TRP A 721 18.70 6.49 -5.19
N GLN A 722 18.78 6.70 -6.51
CA GLN A 722 19.60 7.76 -7.10
C GLN A 722 19.16 9.16 -6.66
N VAL A 723 17.85 9.43 -6.63
CA VAL A 723 17.29 10.71 -6.15
C VAL A 723 17.54 10.90 -4.65
N GLY A 724 17.50 9.81 -3.88
CA GLY A 724 17.93 9.80 -2.48
C GLY A 724 19.38 10.27 -2.28
N GLU A 725 20.32 9.71 -3.04
CA GLU A 725 21.73 10.12 -3.01
C GLU A 725 21.92 11.57 -3.48
N ALA A 726 21.18 12.01 -4.51
CA ALA A 726 21.21 13.41 -4.94
C ALA A 726 20.69 14.36 -3.85
N SER A 727 19.69 13.96 -3.07
CA SER A 727 19.19 14.73 -1.92
C SER A 727 20.25 14.86 -0.83
N ARG A 728 20.99 13.77 -0.54
CA ARG A 728 22.15 13.81 0.37
C ARG A 728 23.25 14.73 -0.13
N MET A 729 23.53 14.72 -1.44
CA MET A 729 24.51 15.61 -2.07
C MET A 729 24.09 17.08 -1.95
N LEU A 730 22.81 17.40 -2.18
CA LEU A 730 22.27 18.75 -2.01
C LEU A 730 22.37 19.25 -0.56
N ARG A 731 22.14 18.37 0.43
CA ARG A 731 22.28 18.71 1.86
C ARG A 731 23.74 18.84 2.31
N GLY A 732 24.69 18.36 1.53
CA GLY A 732 26.11 18.31 1.88
C GLY A 732 26.49 17.13 2.78
N GLU A 733 25.64 16.10 2.83
CA GLU A 733 25.85 14.84 3.59
C GLU A 733 26.77 13.86 2.85
N MET A 734 27.10 14.17 1.59
CA MET A 734 28.10 13.49 0.80
C MET A 734 28.86 14.49 -0.09
N PRO A 735 30.09 14.17 -0.53
CA PRO A 735 30.84 15.04 -1.43
C PRO A 735 30.12 15.27 -2.77
N LEU A 736 30.26 16.48 -3.31
CA LEU A 736 29.82 16.79 -4.67
C LEU A 736 30.63 15.95 -5.67
N THR A 737 29.97 15.12 -6.46
CA THR A 737 30.60 14.22 -7.44
C THR A 737 29.81 14.15 -8.75
N ASP A 738 30.53 14.16 -9.88
CA ASP A 738 29.96 14.07 -11.23
C ASP A 738 29.66 12.64 -11.68
N LYS A 739 30.05 11.64 -10.89
CA LYS A 739 29.76 10.22 -11.13
C LYS A 739 28.73 9.69 -10.16
N VAL A 740 27.82 8.85 -10.65
CA VAL A 740 26.88 8.11 -9.79
C VAL A 740 27.68 7.31 -8.75
N PRO A 741 27.37 7.45 -7.44
CA PRO A 741 28.09 6.72 -6.39
C PRO A 741 27.82 5.21 -6.51
N PRO A 742 28.76 4.33 -6.11
CA PRO A 742 28.51 2.90 -6.14
C PRO A 742 27.44 2.51 -5.12
N ARG A 743 26.45 1.71 -5.54
CA ARG A 743 25.40 1.16 -4.68
C ARG A 743 25.90 -0.13 -4.02
N LYS A 744 25.92 -0.15 -2.69
CA LYS A 744 26.39 -1.31 -1.91
C LYS A 744 25.56 -2.56 -2.24
N GLY A 745 26.23 -3.66 -2.62
CA GLY A 745 25.60 -4.95 -2.92
C GLY A 745 25.10 -5.11 -4.36
N TYR A 746 25.44 -4.18 -5.26
CA TYR A 746 25.02 -4.19 -6.67
C TYR A 746 26.23 -4.03 -7.61
N ASP A 747 27.25 -4.87 -7.46
CA ASP A 747 28.54 -4.73 -8.15
C ASP A 747 28.41 -4.72 -9.68
N ALA A 748 27.60 -5.62 -10.26
CA ALA A 748 27.36 -5.65 -11.70
C ALA A 748 26.68 -4.37 -12.23
N VAL A 749 25.78 -3.77 -11.45
CA VAL A 749 25.14 -2.49 -11.80
C VAL A 749 26.15 -1.36 -11.73
N ASN A 750 26.98 -1.35 -10.69
CA ASN A 750 28.03 -0.35 -10.51
C ASN A 750 29.05 -0.39 -11.67
N GLU A 751 29.48 -1.58 -12.08
CA GLU A 751 30.38 -1.79 -13.23
C GLU A 751 29.74 -1.29 -14.54
N ARG A 752 28.47 -1.63 -14.80
CA ARG A 752 27.72 -1.16 -15.98
C ARG A 752 27.70 0.37 -16.05
N ILE A 753 27.30 1.04 -14.96
CA ILE A 753 27.21 2.50 -14.90
C ILE A 753 28.59 3.14 -15.06
N ALA A 754 29.61 2.59 -14.40
CA ALA A 754 30.99 3.08 -14.50
C ALA A 754 31.52 3.01 -15.94
N SER A 755 31.26 1.91 -16.65
CA SER A 755 31.66 1.73 -18.05
C SER A 755 31.00 2.73 -19.01
N GLY A 756 29.82 3.23 -18.66
CA GLY A 756 29.15 4.29 -19.41
C GLY A 756 30.00 5.57 -19.43
N TYR A 757 30.54 5.97 -18.27
CA TYR A 757 31.36 7.18 -18.16
C TYR A 757 32.70 7.12 -18.91
N GLU A 758 33.17 5.92 -19.29
CA GLU A 758 34.39 5.77 -20.10
C GLU A 758 34.11 5.97 -21.61
N LYS A 759 32.84 5.88 -22.01
CA LYS A 759 32.38 6.04 -23.41
C LYS A 759 31.92 7.46 -23.73
N ASP A 760 31.62 8.26 -22.71
CA ASP A 760 31.25 9.68 -22.80
C ASP A 760 32.49 10.59 -22.82
#